data_AF-A0A231HHP4-F1
#
_entry.id   AF-A0A231HHP4-F1
#
_cell.length_a   1.000
_cell.length_b   1.000
_cell.length_c   1.000
_cell.angle_alpha   90.00
_cell.angle_beta   90.00
_cell.angle_gamma   90.00
#
_symmetry.space_group_name_H-M   'P 1'
#
loop_
_entity.id
_entity.type
_entity.pdbx_description
1 polymer ?
#
loop_
_entity_poly.entity_id
_entity_poly.type
_entity_poly.pdbx_seq_one_letter_code
_entity_poly.pdbx_strand_id
1 'polypeptide(L)'
;MPLNRLADHVPGVLYEFVMYPDGRMAFPYASRGMRDIYGVSPEEVVADASKVLALLHPDDLPRVRESILASARTLELWRAEYRVCCPGQPVRWVSGESTPQRLADGATLWYGYIFDITSRKQQEATLAEMQASFLLTMEASNTGLWRWDLHTNEVNWSDEAYSQLGYAPQSFPMTLEVFRSLMHPDDAPEAFSRVGPLKHVNQSFQVGFRLRNAEGGWTWLESRGKVTAYDNEQRPLIMLGTHVPIDSTIEAQHAVELARQEAEMANQAKSVFLAHLSHEIRTPLSGLIGLSQMGLQATEVTTLHQTLRQINQSSRHLLTLLNNVLDMSKIDAQKLDIASRPFSPANVVNAVVSLFQPLADDKGLDLRVFADEVTLNVYEGDELRLRQVLQNLLSNALKFTARGGVELHVDVVRRQDDTEWLKFSVSDTGIGVAGGQHDRLFKAFIQADSTISRDYGGSGLGLAICQRLVSAMGGDNIHIDSRPGEGATFSFVLPLRRGQLPLPEPIDTTFGQLTVRALAGRVLLIEDDPISQEIESAQLVQFGLSVVCAASGPEALKLIDTQVFDAVILDIGLPYIDGFAVARSMRARGLSVPVIALTAATTQNDRVRSVAAGFDAYLVKPVESADLYDTLARWLGHGAIDFGGSGQMAAVSPPRDDHTDYLHVQAAIDRLMGNATLYRKLLAQFSEQLDRHYGRLVTILLGLDAKSTAAEFVVAQSLVHSLKGVAGNLALEELAVLAGDIDRHLKQRKVPAPTLIDSFETLRLQLSDQIAAYLSDPAEPAEWQQLNTGPIDTRPLMFRLQALSAAIASSQFISEETLADIAACLPTTLRQTFWPPLESALDGLDFDAAAEALAALRRELGAG
;
A
#
# COMPACT_ATOMS: atom_id res chain seq x y z
N MET A 1 -73.97 75.73 34.96
CA MET A 1 -72.52 75.93 34.77
C MET A 1 -71.59 75.35 35.88
N PRO A 2 -72.00 74.38 36.73
CA PRO A 2 -71.03 73.52 37.46
C PRO A 2 -70.81 72.12 36.84
N LEU A 3 -71.86 71.48 36.29
CA LEU A 3 -71.78 70.11 35.76
C LEU A 3 -70.80 69.95 34.58
N ASN A 4 -70.75 70.91 33.64
CA ASN A 4 -69.84 70.83 32.49
C ASN A 4 -68.36 70.80 32.91
N ARG A 5 -67.98 71.48 34.01
CA ARG A 5 -66.59 71.47 34.50
C ARG A 5 -66.20 70.14 35.13
N LEU A 6 -67.14 69.43 35.74
CA LEU A 6 -66.91 68.08 36.27
C LEU A 6 -66.77 67.06 35.13
N ALA A 7 -67.61 67.18 34.11
CA ALA A 7 -67.56 66.31 32.93
C ALA A 7 -66.25 66.43 32.14
N ASP A 8 -65.64 67.62 32.12
CA ASP A 8 -64.33 67.88 31.48
C ASP A 8 -63.12 67.33 32.27
N HIS A 9 -63.34 66.76 33.46
CA HIS A 9 -62.29 66.17 34.29
C HIS A 9 -62.43 64.66 34.47
N VAL A 10 -63.48 64.05 33.92
CA VAL A 10 -63.60 62.59 33.87
C VAL A 10 -62.79 62.07 32.68
N PRO A 11 -61.84 61.15 32.89
CA PRO A 11 -61.13 60.53 31.77
C PRO A 11 -62.12 59.78 30.89
N GLY A 12 -62.09 60.00 29.57
CA GLY A 12 -63.08 59.41 28.64
C GLY A 12 -64.12 60.42 28.13
N VAL A 13 -65.07 59.93 27.34
CA VAL A 13 -66.17 60.73 26.77
C VAL A 13 -67.41 60.55 27.63
N LEU A 14 -67.94 61.61 28.23
CA LEU A 14 -69.31 61.61 28.74
C LEU A 14 -70.21 62.18 27.66
N TYR A 15 -71.34 61.55 27.39
CA TYR A 15 -72.18 61.95 26.27
C TYR A 15 -73.67 61.72 26.49
N GLU A 16 -74.45 62.54 25.78
CA GLU A 16 -75.83 62.28 25.43
C GLU A 16 -75.86 61.91 23.95
N PHE A 17 -76.49 60.80 23.61
CA PHE A 17 -76.66 60.34 22.24
C PHE A 17 -78.14 60.18 21.97
N VAL A 18 -78.64 60.72 20.86
CA VAL A 18 -80.06 60.62 20.49
C VAL A 18 -80.19 59.92 19.15
N MET A 19 -81.21 59.06 19.04
CA MET A 19 -81.69 58.51 17.78
C MET A 19 -83.13 58.93 17.57
N TYR A 20 -83.37 59.71 16.52
CA TYR A 20 -84.68 60.19 16.14
C TYR A 20 -85.50 59.09 15.42
N PRO A 21 -86.84 59.21 15.37
CA PRO A 21 -87.70 58.23 14.69
C PRO A 21 -87.38 58.02 13.21
N ASP A 22 -86.79 59.01 12.55
CA ASP A 22 -86.35 58.95 11.14
C ASP A 22 -84.98 58.26 10.95
N GLY A 23 -84.37 57.78 12.04
CA GLY A 23 -83.08 57.09 12.04
C GLY A 23 -81.86 58.02 12.09
N ARG A 24 -82.04 59.34 12.12
CA ARG A 24 -80.93 60.28 12.34
C ARG A 24 -80.39 60.12 13.76
N MET A 25 -79.07 60.18 13.88
CA MET A 25 -78.34 60.01 15.14
C MET A 25 -77.49 61.25 15.40
N ALA A 26 -77.43 61.71 16.65
CA ALA A 26 -76.64 62.87 17.03
C ALA A 26 -76.14 62.75 18.47
N PHE A 27 -75.15 63.56 18.84
CA PHE A 27 -74.66 63.69 20.22
C PHE A 27 -75.02 65.07 20.80
N PRO A 28 -76.26 65.30 21.28
CA PRO A 28 -76.68 66.61 21.80
C PRO A 28 -75.74 67.21 22.84
N TYR A 29 -75.05 66.33 23.57
CA TYR A 29 -73.95 66.69 24.46
C TYR A 29 -72.81 65.69 24.34
N ALA A 30 -71.57 66.18 24.32
CA ALA A 30 -70.37 65.37 24.47
C ALA A 30 -69.31 66.17 25.23
N SER A 31 -68.62 65.54 26.17
CA SER A 31 -67.51 66.17 26.89
C SER A 31 -66.29 66.37 25.99
N ARG A 32 -65.31 67.15 26.44
CA ARG A 32 -64.04 67.36 25.72
C ARG A 32 -63.34 66.06 25.33
N GLY A 33 -63.53 64.97 26.09
CA GLY A 33 -62.97 63.65 25.78
C GLY A 33 -63.36 63.10 24.41
N MET A 34 -64.44 63.62 23.77
CA MET A 34 -64.79 63.30 22.38
C MET A 34 -63.64 63.61 21.42
N ARG A 35 -62.96 64.75 21.63
CA ARG A 35 -61.77 65.13 20.84
C ARG A 35 -60.60 64.21 21.14
N ASP A 36 -60.42 63.82 22.39
CA ASP A 36 -59.29 63.01 22.82
C ASP A 36 -59.39 61.58 22.28
N ILE A 37 -60.57 60.96 22.33
CA ILE A 37 -60.79 59.57 21.88
C ILE A 37 -61.04 59.47 20.37
N TYR A 38 -61.92 60.31 19.81
CA TYR A 38 -62.34 60.23 18.40
C TYR A 38 -61.69 61.27 17.49
N GLY A 39 -60.95 62.26 18.02
CA GLY A 39 -60.35 63.31 17.20
C GLY A 39 -61.34 64.32 16.62
N VAL A 40 -62.63 64.22 16.98
CA VAL A 40 -63.72 65.09 16.50
C VAL A 40 -64.15 66.03 17.62
N SER A 41 -64.44 67.30 17.31
CA SER A 41 -64.88 68.22 18.36
C SER A 41 -66.34 67.97 18.75
N PRO A 42 -66.75 68.21 20.01
CA PRO A 42 -68.14 68.06 20.43
C PRO A 42 -69.12 68.81 19.51
N GLU A 43 -68.76 70.02 19.07
CA GLU A 43 -69.59 70.86 18.21
C GLU A 43 -69.88 70.23 16.84
N GLU A 44 -68.97 69.39 16.34
CA GLU A 44 -69.12 68.71 15.05
C GLU A 44 -70.12 67.54 15.08
N VAL A 45 -70.49 67.07 16.28
CA VAL A 45 -71.34 65.89 16.47
C VAL A 45 -72.68 66.20 17.14
N VAL A 46 -72.89 67.45 17.57
CA VAL A 46 -74.15 67.93 18.20
C VAL A 46 -75.38 67.63 17.35
N ALA A 47 -75.28 67.79 16.03
CA ALA A 47 -76.39 67.61 15.11
C ALA A 47 -76.31 66.34 14.26
N ASP A 48 -75.16 65.66 14.24
CA ASP A 48 -74.92 64.48 13.40
C ASP A 48 -73.79 63.59 13.95
N ALA A 49 -74.13 62.35 14.29
CA ALA A 49 -73.19 61.34 14.78
C ALA A 49 -72.38 60.63 13.68
N SER A 50 -72.66 60.90 12.39
CA SER A 50 -72.04 60.21 11.26
C SER A 50 -70.51 60.30 11.27
N LYS A 51 -69.95 61.42 11.74
CA LYS A 51 -68.49 61.58 11.89
C LYS A 51 -67.87 60.60 12.89
N VAL A 52 -68.55 60.31 14.01
CA VAL A 52 -68.09 59.32 14.99
C VAL A 52 -68.25 57.91 14.43
N LEU A 53 -69.39 57.62 13.82
CA LEU A 53 -69.67 56.31 13.22
C LEU A 53 -68.70 55.96 12.08
N ALA A 54 -68.28 56.95 11.29
CA ALA A 54 -67.29 56.76 10.22
C ALA A 54 -65.87 56.43 10.74
N LEU A 55 -65.59 56.70 12.02
CA LEU A 55 -64.31 56.41 12.66
C LEU A 55 -64.29 55.06 13.35
N LEU A 56 -65.41 54.33 13.41
CA LEU A 56 -65.39 52.96 13.91
C LEU A 56 -64.67 52.05 12.91
N HIS A 57 -63.95 51.05 13.41
CA HIS A 57 -63.32 50.06 12.55
C HIS A 57 -64.37 49.34 11.69
N PRO A 58 -64.12 49.13 10.38
CA PRO A 58 -65.11 48.55 9.45
C PRO A 58 -65.75 47.24 9.95
N ASP A 59 -64.95 46.34 10.53
CA ASP A 59 -65.44 45.07 11.07
C ASP A 59 -66.33 45.22 12.32
N ASP A 60 -66.16 46.29 13.10
CA ASP A 60 -66.91 46.51 14.34
C ASP A 60 -68.21 47.28 14.08
N LEU A 61 -68.25 48.08 13.02
CA LEU A 61 -69.37 48.97 12.70
C LEU A 61 -70.73 48.25 12.58
N PRO A 62 -70.89 47.11 11.86
CA PRO A 62 -72.17 46.40 11.79
C PRO A 62 -72.66 45.94 13.16
N ARG A 63 -71.76 45.34 13.95
CA ARG A 63 -72.05 44.82 15.30
C ARG A 63 -72.44 45.93 16.27
N VAL A 64 -71.71 47.05 16.26
CA VAL A 64 -71.99 48.21 17.11
C VAL A 64 -73.31 48.88 16.72
N ARG A 65 -73.57 49.04 15.42
CA ARG A 65 -74.83 49.61 14.95
C ARG A 65 -76.03 48.75 15.34
N GLU A 66 -75.92 47.44 15.18
CA GLU A 66 -76.97 46.51 15.59
C GLU A 66 -77.22 46.54 17.10
N SER A 67 -76.16 46.60 17.92
CA SER A 67 -76.33 46.68 19.38
C SER A 67 -77.00 47.97 19.84
N ILE A 68 -76.72 49.10 19.19
CA ILE A 68 -77.43 50.37 19.43
C ILE A 68 -78.91 50.23 19.08
N LEU A 69 -79.23 49.66 17.91
CA LEU A 69 -80.61 49.42 17.49
C LEU A 69 -81.35 48.42 18.38
N ALA A 70 -80.65 47.43 18.93
CA ALA A 70 -81.19 46.49 19.90
C ALA A 70 -81.54 47.20 21.22
N SER A 71 -80.58 47.94 21.80
CA SER A 71 -80.82 48.76 23.00
C SER A 71 -81.94 49.78 22.79
N ALA A 72 -82.05 50.38 21.60
CA ALA A 72 -83.14 51.29 21.28
C ALA A 72 -84.52 50.62 21.32
N ARG A 73 -84.61 49.35 20.92
CA ARG A 73 -85.85 48.57 20.90
C ARG A 73 -86.23 48.05 22.28
N THR A 74 -85.27 47.52 23.03
CA THR A 74 -85.50 46.88 24.32
C THR A 74 -85.48 47.85 25.50
N LEU A 75 -84.86 49.02 25.32
CA LEU A 75 -84.52 49.97 26.40
C LEU A 75 -83.62 49.35 27.48
N GLU A 76 -82.83 48.34 27.14
CA GLU A 76 -81.80 47.77 28.01
C GLU A 76 -80.49 48.57 27.90
N LEU A 77 -79.69 48.52 28.97
CA LEU A 77 -78.36 49.13 29.05
C LEU A 77 -77.50 48.73 27.83
N TRP A 78 -77.01 49.73 27.10
CA TRP A 78 -76.10 49.50 25.99
C TRP A 78 -74.66 49.34 26.51
N ARG A 79 -73.99 48.28 26.10
CA ARG A 79 -72.57 48.04 26.36
C ARG A 79 -71.88 47.54 25.10
N ALA A 80 -70.74 48.12 24.75
CA ALA A 80 -69.94 47.65 23.63
C ALA A 80 -68.46 48.00 23.77
N GLU A 81 -67.59 47.03 23.46
CA GLU A 81 -66.18 47.26 23.15
C GLU A 81 -65.98 47.26 21.64
N TYR A 82 -65.25 48.25 21.12
CA TYR A 82 -65.00 48.40 19.68
C TYR A 82 -63.75 49.23 19.40
N ARG A 83 -63.28 49.14 18.16
CA ARG A 83 -62.10 49.86 17.68
C ARG A 83 -62.48 51.19 17.02
N VAL A 84 -61.67 52.20 17.27
CA VAL A 84 -61.74 53.54 16.66
C VAL A 84 -60.47 53.78 15.85
N CYS A 85 -60.65 54.20 14.60
CA CYS A 85 -59.64 54.42 13.58
C CYS A 85 -59.55 55.92 13.24
N CYS A 86 -58.91 56.69 14.11
CA CYS A 86 -58.63 58.10 13.84
C CYS A 86 -57.52 58.23 12.77
N PRO A 87 -57.73 59.00 11.68
CA PRO A 87 -56.72 59.17 10.64
C PRO A 87 -55.38 59.66 11.20
N GLY A 88 -54.29 58.98 10.84
CA GLY A 88 -52.93 59.32 11.30
C GLY A 88 -52.62 58.95 12.75
N GLN A 89 -53.51 58.23 13.44
CA GLN A 89 -53.30 57.74 14.80
C GLN A 89 -53.44 56.20 14.86
N PRO A 90 -52.80 55.54 15.83
CA PRO A 90 -52.98 54.10 16.03
C PRO A 90 -54.43 53.79 16.42
N VAL A 91 -54.89 52.58 16.06
CA VAL A 91 -56.22 52.09 16.41
C VAL A 91 -56.37 52.06 17.93
N ARG A 92 -57.48 52.60 18.43
CA ARG A 92 -57.83 52.58 19.85
C ARG A 92 -58.95 51.59 20.11
N TRP A 93 -58.87 50.84 21.20
CA TRP A 93 -60.01 50.11 21.72
C TRP A 93 -60.73 50.97 22.73
N VAL A 94 -62.05 51.09 22.58
CA VAL A 94 -62.90 51.84 23.51
C VAL A 94 -64.00 50.94 24.06
N SER A 95 -64.41 51.21 25.30
CA SER A 95 -65.55 50.56 25.95
C SER A 95 -66.59 51.62 26.26
N GLY A 96 -67.79 51.45 25.71
CA GLY A 96 -68.94 52.33 25.93
C GLY A 96 -70.00 51.65 26.79
N GLU A 97 -70.57 52.40 27.73
CA GLU A 97 -71.74 52.00 28.53
C GLU A 97 -72.75 53.14 28.58
N SER A 98 -74.02 52.87 28.28
CA SER A 98 -75.04 53.93 28.19
C SER A 98 -76.46 53.45 28.46
N THR A 99 -77.20 54.25 29.22
CA THR A 99 -78.58 53.94 29.62
C THR A 99 -79.57 54.61 28.68
N PRO A 100 -80.45 53.85 27.98
CA PRO A 100 -81.49 54.42 27.12
C PRO A 100 -82.68 54.97 27.90
N GLN A 101 -83.32 55.98 27.33
CA GLN A 101 -84.60 56.53 27.75
C GLN A 101 -85.42 56.92 26.51
N ARG A 102 -86.70 56.56 26.49
CA ARG A 102 -87.62 56.98 25.43
C ARG A 102 -88.17 58.39 25.73
N LEU A 103 -88.12 59.29 24.75
CA LEU A 103 -88.65 60.64 24.83
C LEU A 103 -90.10 60.71 24.31
N ALA A 104 -90.81 61.79 24.66
CA ALA A 104 -92.22 62.00 24.32
C ALA A 104 -92.47 62.15 22.80
N ASP A 105 -91.46 62.54 22.03
CA ASP A 105 -91.48 62.66 20.57
C ASP A 105 -91.14 61.34 19.85
N GLY A 106 -90.93 60.25 20.60
CA GLY A 106 -90.59 58.93 20.09
C GLY A 106 -89.09 58.67 19.91
N ALA A 107 -88.23 59.70 20.06
CA ALA A 107 -86.77 59.53 20.01
C ALA A 107 -86.26 58.71 21.20
N THR A 108 -85.14 58.01 21.03
CA THR A 108 -84.43 57.37 22.15
C THR A 108 -83.20 58.21 22.48
N LEU A 109 -83.03 58.56 23.74
CA LEU A 109 -81.89 59.30 24.28
C LEU A 109 -81.09 58.39 25.20
N TRP A 110 -79.78 58.33 25.02
CA TRP A 110 -78.85 57.60 25.87
C TRP A 110 -77.95 58.57 26.60
N TYR A 111 -77.76 58.32 27.90
CA TYR A 111 -76.74 58.99 28.71
C TYR A 111 -75.67 57.97 29.07
N GLY A 112 -74.42 58.27 28.79
CA GLY A 112 -73.37 57.29 29.02
C GLY A 112 -71.96 57.82 28.93
N TYR A 113 -71.02 56.88 28.99
CA TYR A 113 -69.60 57.17 28.97
C TYR A 113 -68.84 56.20 28.07
N ILE A 114 -67.67 56.64 27.60
CA ILE A 114 -66.75 55.86 26.77
C ILE A 114 -65.34 56.01 27.32
N PHE A 115 -64.68 54.90 27.63
CA PHE A 115 -63.28 54.88 28.09
C PHE A 115 -62.36 54.23 27.05
N ASP A 116 -61.12 54.70 26.98
CA ASP A 116 -60.05 54.02 26.25
C ASP A 116 -59.57 52.79 27.05
N ILE A 117 -59.63 51.61 26.43
CA ILE A 117 -59.19 50.33 26.99
C ILE A 117 -58.03 49.71 26.18
N THR A 118 -57.34 50.50 25.36
CA THR A 118 -56.27 50.04 24.45
C THR A 118 -55.12 49.36 25.21
N SER A 119 -54.66 49.97 26.30
CA SER A 119 -53.57 49.40 27.13
C SER A 119 -53.92 48.02 27.69
N ARG A 120 -55.15 47.84 28.17
CA ARG A 120 -55.64 46.55 28.67
C ARG A 120 -55.64 45.49 27.56
N LYS A 121 -56.18 45.81 26.38
CA LYS A 121 -56.21 44.88 25.25
C LYS A 121 -54.83 44.50 24.74
N GLN A 122 -53.88 45.45 24.75
CA GLN A 122 -52.49 45.17 24.39
C GLN A 122 -51.83 44.20 25.41
N GLN A 123 -52.02 44.41 26.71
CA GLN A 123 -51.50 43.51 27.74
C GLN A 123 -52.10 42.10 27.64
N GLU A 124 -53.41 41.99 27.42
CA GLU A 124 -54.10 40.70 27.20
C GLU A 124 -53.53 39.98 25.96
N ALA A 125 -53.32 40.68 24.85
CA ALA A 125 -52.77 40.12 23.62
C ALA A 125 -51.30 39.68 23.78
N THR A 126 -50.45 40.53 24.39
CA THR A 126 -49.04 40.19 24.65
C THR A 126 -48.92 38.98 25.57
N LEU A 127 -49.76 38.88 26.61
CA LEU A 127 -49.75 37.71 27.50
C LEU A 127 -50.13 36.44 26.74
N ALA A 128 -51.16 36.49 25.90
CA ALA A 128 -51.58 35.35 25.09
C ALA A 128 -50.48 34.91 24.10
N GLU A 129 -49.81 35.87 23.46
CA GLU A 129 -48.68 35.60 22.56
C GLU A 129 -47.50 34.97 23.31
N MET A 130 -47.15 35.50 24.48
CA MET A 130 -46.09 34.93 25.33
C MET A 130 -46.43 33.51 25.79
N GLN A 131 -47.69 33.24 26.17
CA GLN A 131 -48.14 31.90 26.57
C GLN A 131 -48.08 30.91 25.39
N ALA A 132 -48.57 31.30 24.21
CA ALA A 132 -48.52 30.46 23.02
C ALA A 132 -47.06 30.16 22.61
N SER A 133 -46.20 31.18 22.59
CA SER A 133 -44.77 31.03 22.27
C SER A 133 -44.06 30.14 23.29
N PHE A 134 -44.40 30.23 24.58
CA PHE A 134 -43.85 29.37 25.61
C PHE A 134 -44.21 27.91 25.36
N LEU A 135 -45.50 27.59 25.16
CA LEU A 135 -45.96 26.21 24.92
C LEU A 135 -45.30 25.59 23.67
N LEU A 136 -45.28 26.33 22.55
CA LEU A 136 -44.63 25.86 21.32
C LEU A 136 -43.13 25.60 21.49
N THR A 137 -42.45 26.39 22.32
CA THR A 137 -41.02 26.19 22.60
C THR A 137 -40.80 24.90 23.41
N MET A 138 -41.68 24.60 24.36
CA MET A 138 -41.59 23.38 25.15
C MET A 138 -41.88 22.14 24.30
N GLU A 139 -42.87 22.21 23.41
CA GLU A 139 -43.18 21.16 22.45
C GLU A 139 -42.01 20.93 21.47
N ALA A 140 -41.48 21.99 20.85
CA ALA A 140 -40.39 21.88 19.88
C ALA A 140 -39.07 21.37 20.50
N SER A 141 -38.83 21.65 21.78
CA SER A 141 -37.68 21.13 22.51
C SER A 141 -37.92 19.76 23.15
N ASN A 142 -39.11 19.18 22.97
CA ASN A 142 -39.56 17.95 23.62
C ASN A 142 -39.28 17.94 25.14
N THR A 143 -39.51 19.08 25.79
CA THR A 143 -39.24 19.27 27.22
C THR A 143 -40.52 19.14 28.01
N GLY A 144 -40.63 18.07 28.80
CA GLY A 144 -41.72 17.88 29.75
C GLY A 144 -41.58 18.79 30.96
N LEU A 145 -42.67 19.44 31.39
CA LEU A 145 -42.71 20.19 32.65
C LEU A 145 -43.29 19.32 33.76
N TRP A 146 -42.79 19.52 34.97
CA TRP A 146 -43.38 18.94 36.16
C TRP A 146 -43.45 19.94 37.29
N ARG A 147 -44.52 19.83 38.07
CA ARG A 147 -44.76 20.55 39.32
C ARG A 147 -44.96 19.54 40.42
N TRP A 148 -44.30 19.75 41.54
CA TRP A 148 -44.52 18.97 42.75
C TRP A 148 -44.83 19.91 43.92
N ASP A 149 -46.01 19.75 44.48
CA ASP A 149 -46.42 20.35 45.73
C ASP A 149 -45.90 19.49 46.90
N LEU A 150 -44.92 20.00 47.63
CA LEU A 150 -44.20 19.28 48.68
C LEU A 150 -45.02 19.14 49.98
N HIS A 151 -46.13 19.89 50.12
CA HIS A 151 -47.00 19.79 51.29
C HIS A 151 -48.07 18.71 51.09
N THR A 152 -48.72 18.74 49.93
CA THR A 152 -49.81 17.80 49.58
C THR A 152 -49.31 16.52 48.91
N ASN A 153 -48.05 16.51 48.47
CA ASN A 153 -47.45 15.49 47.61
C ASN A 153 -48.13 15.33 46.25
N GLU A 154 -48.84 16.36 45.78
CA GLU A 154 -49.42 16.37 44.45
C GLU A 154 -48.35 16.62 43.38
N VAL A 155 -48.33 15.79 42.35
CA VAL A 155 -47.42 15.93 41.21
C VAL A 155 -48.25 16.16 39.96
N ASN A 156 -47.91 17.20 39.20
CA ASN A 156 -48.54 17.50 37.92
C ASN A 156 -47.47 17.46 36.83
N TRP A 157 -47.80 16.84 35.70
CA TRP A 157 -46.98 16.80 34.50
C TRP A 157 -47.67 17.59 33.38
N SER A 158 -46.89 18.23 32.51
CA SER A 158 -47.42 18.73 31.24
C SER A 158 -47.67 17.58 30.27
N ASP A 159 -48.44 17.86 29.23
CA ASP A 159 -48.78 16.88 28.19
C ASP A 159 -47.51 16.34 27.48
N GLU A 160 -46.49 17.19 27.31
CA GLU A 160 -45.19 16.81 26.75
C GLU A 160 -44.44 15.82 27.66
N ALA A 161 -44.57 15.93 28.98
CA ALA A 161 -43.90 15.02 29.92
C ALA A 161 -44.42 13.58 29.83
N TYR A 162 -45.69 13.38 29.46
CA TYR A 162 -46.25 12.08 29.10
C TYR A 162 -45.81 11.65 27.71
N SER A 163 -45.89 12.57 26.74
CA SER A 163 -45.66 12.28 25.32
C SER A 163 -44.21 11.86 25.03
N GLN A 164 -43.21 12.45 25.71
CA GLN A 164 -41.81 12.07 25.58
C GLN A 164 -41.52 10.61 26.01
N LEU A 165 -42.42 10.00 26.79
CA LEU A 165 -42.37 8.59 27.21
C LEU A 165 -43.34 7.69 26.41
N GLY A 166 -43.99 8.25 25.39
CA GLY A 166 -44.96 7.55 24.54
C GLY A 166 -46.34 7.35 25.17
N TYR A 167 -46.63 7.95 26.33
CA TYR A 167 -47.96 7.90 26.93
C TYR A 167 -48.87 8.97 26.33
N ALA A 168 -50.15 8.65 26.17
CA ALA A 168 -51.14 9.67 25.83
C ALA A 168 -51.22 10.72 26.96
N PRO A 169 -51.35 12.03 26.64
CA PRO A 169 -51.47 13.09 27.63
C PRO A 169 -52.51 12.78 28.69
N GLN A 170 -52.13 12.92 29.97
CA GLN A 170 -53.01 12.72 31.13
C GLN A 170 -53.68 11.33 31.19
N SER A 171 -53.11 10.32 30.53
CA SER A 171 -53.63 8.94 30.52
C SER A 171 -53.73 8.30 31.90
N PHE A 172 -52.98 8.81 32.88
CA PHE A 172 -53.08 8.43 34.28
C PHE A 172 -52.75 9.64 35.18
N PRO A 173 -53.34 9.70 36.38
CA PRO A 173 -52.99 10.74 37.35
C PRO A 173 -51.54 10.56 37.79
N MET A 174 -50.75 11.62 37.67
CA MET A 174 -49.37 11.59 38.16
C MET A 174 -49.38 11.74 39.69
N THR A 175 -48.69 10.84 40.38
CA THR A 175 -48.43 10.92 41.81
C THR A 175 -46.98 10.57 42.09
N LEU A 176 -46.47 10.92 43.27
CA LEU A 176 -45.11 10.54 43.66
C LEU A 176 -44.90 9.02 43.66
N GLU A 177 -45.93 8.25 43.99
CA GLU A 177 -45.90 6.78 43.96
C GLU A 177 -45.84 6.25 42.52
N VAL A 178 -46.67 6.78 41.63
CA VAL A 178 -46.65 6.41 40.21
C VAL A 178 -45.31 6.78 39.58
N PHE A 179 -44.81 7.99 39.83
CA PHE A 179 -43.48 8.42 39.37
C PHE A 179 -42.38 7.48 39.85
N ARG A 180 -42.40 7.08 41.13
CA ARG A 180 -41.45 6.13 41.69
C ARG A 180 -41.58 4.74 41.06
N SER A 181 -42.79 4.30 40.72
CA SER A 181 -43.03 3.01 40.06
C SER A 181 -42.58 2.97 38.60
N LEU A 182 -42.60 4.12 37.92
CA LEU A 182 -42.10 4.27 36.56
C LEU A 182 -40.58 4.35 36.52
N MET A 183 -39.92 4.72 37.62
CA MET A 183 -38.47 4.86 37.68
C MET A 183 -37.77 3.50 37.79
N HIS A 184 -36.61 3.38 37.13
CA HIS A 184 -35.78 2.18 37.24
C HIS A 184 -35.36 1.95 38.71
N PRO A 185 -35.46 0.72 39.25
CA PRO A 185 -35.17 0.44 40.66
C PRO A 185 -33.77 0.89 41.11
N ASP A 186 -32.77 0.73 40.25
CA ASP A 186 -31.37 1.12 40.53
C ASP A 186 -31.18 2.65 40.61
N ASP A 187 -32.01 3.43 39.93
CA ASP A 187 -31.83 4.89 39.81
C ASP A 187 -32.58 5.64 40.93
N ALA A 188 -33.64 5.02 41.49
CA ALA A 188 -34.51 5.64 42.49
C ALA A 188 -33.78 6.12 43.76
N PRO A 189 -32.88 5.34 44.39
CA PRO A 189 -32.17 5.79 45.59
C PRO A 189 -31.37 7.07 45.34
N GLU A 190 -30.65 7.15 44.23
CA GLU A 190 -29.86 8.34 43.88
C GLU A 190 -30.77 9.54 43.57
N ALA A 191 -31.78 9.35 42.71
CA ALA A 191 -32.68 10.41 42.29
C ALA A 191 -33.36 11.13 43.47
N PHE A 192 -33.91 10.37 44.42
CA PHE A 192 -34.57 10.96 45.60
C PHE A 192 -33.58 11.51 46.62
N SER A 193 -32.35 10.97 46.72
CA SER A 193 -31.31 11.50 47.61
C SER A 193 -30.85 12.90 47.22
N ARG A 194 -30.93 13.28 45.93
CA ARG A 194 -30.58 14.62 45.45
C ARG A 194 -31.66 15.66 45.73
N VAL A 195 -32.91 15.22 45.94
CA VAL A 195 -34.04 16.10 46.28
C VAL A 195 -34.16 16.32 47.79
N GLY A 196 -33.88 15.30 48.61
CA GLY A 196 -34.03 15.34 50.07
C GLY A 196 -33.31 16.48 50.83
N PRO A 197 -32.10 16.93 50.42
CA PRO A 197 -31.35 17.99 51.11
C PRO A 197 -31.81 19.43 50.81
N LEU A 198 -32.78 19.64 49.91
CA LEU A 198 -33.18 20.97 49.44
C LEU A 198 -33.96 21.75 50.52
N LYS A 199 -33.22 22.33 51.48
CA LYS A 199 -33.75 23.03 52.66
C LYS A 199 -33.70 24.55 52.58
N HIS A 200 -33.15 25.12 51.50
CA HIS A 200 -32.88 26.56 51.39
C HIS A 200 -33.42 27.19 50.10
N VAL A 201 -33.52 28.52 50.12
CA VAL A 201 -33.91 29.33 48.96
C VAL A 201 -32.88 29.20 47.83
N ASN A 202 -33.36 28.97 46.60
CA ASN A 202 -32.55 28.98 45.37
C ASN A 202 -31.67 27.75 45.08
N GLN A 203 -31.87 26.62 45.78
CA GLN A 203 -31.20 25.38 45.40
C GLN A 203 -31.91 24.70 44.23
N SER A 204 -31.11 24.24 43.26
CA SER A 204 -31.56 23.45 42.12
C SER A 204 -30.86 22.09 42.15
N PHE A 205 -31.51 21.09 41.58
CA PHE A 205 -30.90 19.78 41.37
C PHE A 205 -30.95 19.42 39.89
N GLN A 206 -29.99 18.60 39.50
CA GLN A 206 -29.92 17.97 38.20
C GLN A 206 -29.60 16.50 38.42
N VAL A 207 -30.38 15.62 37.81
CA VAL A 207 -30.20 14.17 37.93
C VAL A 207 -30.72 13.47 36.69
N GLY A 208 -29.95 12.50 36.19
CA GLY A 208 -30.39 11.59 35.15
C GLY A 208 -30.98 10.33 35.78
N PHE A 209 -32.09 9.83 35.24
CA PHE A 209 -32.67 8.55 35.62
C PHE A 209 -33.48 7.97 34.46
N ARG A 210 -33.71 6.66 34.50
CA ARG A 210 -34.55 5.97 33.54
C ARG A 210 -35.99 5.90 34.02
N LEU A 211 -36.92 6.26 33.15
CA LEU A 211 -38.35 5.99 33.33
C LEU A 211 -38.84 4.95 32.33
N ARG A 212 -39.87 4.21 32.72
CA ARG A 212 -40.52 3.21 31.89
C ARG A 212 -41.43 3.88 30.87
N ASN A 213 -41.20 3.59 29.60
CA ASN A 213 -42.03 4.09 28.50
C ASN A 213 -43.27 3.23 28.26
N ALA A 214 -44.19 3.72 27.42
CA ALA A 214 -45.46 3.04 27.12
C ALA A 214 -45.29 1.65 26.47
N GLU A 215 -44.16 1.40 25.79
CA GLU A 215 -43.81 0.11 25.19
C GLU A 215 -43.19 -0.87 26.20
N GLY A 216 -42.95 -0.42 27.43
CA GLY A 216 -42.41 -1.21 28.52
C GLY A 216 -40.88 -1.21 28.64
N GLY A 217 -40.18 -0.49 27.75
CA GLY A 217 -38.73 -0.24 27.79
C GLY A 217 -38.34 0.92 28.71
N TRP A 218 -37.05 1.25 28.72
CA TRP A 218 -36.48 2.31 29.56
C TRP A 218 -36.02 3.49 28.70
N THR A 219 -36.37 4.70 29.11
CA THR A 219 -35.99 5.96 28.47
C THR A 219 -35.22 6.81 29.46
N TRP A 220 -34.04 7.28 29.06
CA TRP A 220 -33.23 8.16 29.89
C TRP A 220 -33.76 9.59 29.85
N LEU A 221 -34.08 10.12 31.03
CA LEU A 221 -34.44 11.52 31.21
C LEU A 221 -33.41 12.21 32.09
N GLU A 222 -33.03 13.43 31.72
CA GLU A 222 -32.44 14.38 32.64
C GLU A 222 -33.53 15.24 33.27
N SER A 223 -33.63 15.20 34.59
CA SER A 223 -34.51 16.06 35.35
C SER A 223 -33.74 17.20 35.98
N ARG A 224 -34.20 18.43 35.74
CA ARG A 224 -33.72 19.64 36.41
C ARG A 224 -34.86 20.29 37.17
N GLY A 225 -34.69 20.47 38.47
CA GLY A 225 -35.74 21.05 39.32
C GLY A 225 -35.22 22.10 40.27
N LYS A 226 -36.11 23.02 40.65
CA LYS A 226 -35.84 24.12 41.57
C LYS A 226 -37.07 24.38 42.43
N VAL A 227 -36.86 24.69 43.71
CA VAL A 227 -37.93 25.17 44.60
C VAL A 227 -38.28 26.62 44.22
N THR A 228 -39.57 26.87 44.00
CA THR A 228 -40.08 28.16 43.49
C THR A 228 -41.03 28.87 44.46
N ALA A 229 -41.56 28.17 45.46
CA ALA A 229 -42.38 28.75 46.52
C ALA A 229 -41.99 28.21 47.90
N TYR A 230 -42.16 29.05 48.93
CA TYR A 230 -41.85 28.75 50.32
C TYR A 230 -43.01 29.19 51.21
N ASP A 231 -43.18 28.54 52.36
CA ASP A 231 -44.14 28.97 53.38
C ASP A 231 -43.58 30.10 54.25
N ASN A 232 -44.41 30.58 55.18
CA ASN A 232 -44.03 31.66 56.12
C ASN A 232 -42.86 31.27 57.05
N GLU A 233 -42.55 29.98 57.19
CA GLU A 233 -41.44 29.43 57.97
C GLU A 233 -40.20 29.12 57.10
N GLN A 234 -40.18 29.58 55.83
CA GLN A 234 -39.13 29.33 54.84
C GLN A 234 -38.95 27.84 54.47
N ARG A 235 -39.98 27.01 54.67
CA ARG A 235 -39.98 25.61 54.20
C ARG A 235 -40.41 25.55 52.73
N PRO A 236 -39.82 24.66 51.92
CA PRO A 236 -40.14 24.56 50.50
C PRO A 236 -41.59 24.06 50.30
N LEU A 237 -42.37 24.75 49.46
CA LEU A 237 -43.77 24.41 49.15
C LEU A 237 -43.94 23.83 47.75
N ILE A 238 -43.37 24.48 46.74
CA ILE A 238 -43.57 24.10 45.34
C ILE A 238 -42.21 23.94 44.68
N MET A 239 -42.03 22.81 44.00
CA MET A 239 -40.90 22.55 43.15
C MET A 239 -41.38 22.47 41.69
N LEU A 240 -40.66 23.16 40.82
CA LEU A 240 -40.89 23.13 39.38
C LEU A 240 -39.64 22.62 38.69
N GLY A 241 -39.83 21.90 37.60
CA GLY A 241 -38.70 21.44 36.81
C GLY A 241 -39.08 20.96 35.43
N THR A 242 -38.04 20.48 34.76
CA THR A 242 -38.08 19.97 33.39
C THR A 242 -37.60 18.53 33.38
N HIS A 243 -38.13 17.77 32.44
CA HIS A 243 -37.63 16.48 31.99
C HIS A 243 -37.23 16.64 30.53
N VAL A 244 -36.00 16.26 30.20
CA VAL A 244 -35.48 16.26 28.84
C VAL A 244 -34.96 14.86 28.53
N PRO A 245 -35.38 14.24 27.42
CA PRO A 245 -34.83 12.95 27.02
C PRO A 245 -33.36 13.08 26.61
N ILE A 246 -32.52 12.14 27.06
CA ILE A 246 -31.07 12.16 26.82
C ILE A 246 -30.55 10.88 26.17
N ASP A 247 -31.42 9.96 25.72
CA ASP A 247 -31.01 8.69 25.10
C ASP A 247 -30.02 8.90 23.94
N SER A 248 -30.30 9.85 23.03
CA SER A 248 -29.40 10.19 21.92
C SER A 248 -28.03 10.70 22.38
N THR A 249 -27.99 11.39 23.53
CA THR A 249 -26.75 11.90 24.13
C THR A 249 -25.93 10.77 24.72
N ILE A 250 -26.59 9.84 25.42
CA ILE A 250 -25.94 8.65 26.00
C ILE A 250 -25.40 7.74 24.88
N GLU A 251 -26.18 7.51 23.82
CA GLU A 251 -25.74 6.75 22.64
C GLU A 251 -24.53 7.39 21.97
N ALA A 252 -24.57 8.72 21.76
CA ALA A 252 -23.45 9.46 21.18
C ALA A 252 -22.19 9.39 22.06
N GLN A 253 -22.33 9.52 23.38
CA GLN A 253 -21.22 9.39 24.33
C GLN A 253 -20.61 7.98 24.31
N HIS A 254 -21.45 6.94 24.28
CA HIS A 254 -21.00 5.56 24.21
C HIS A 254 -20.29 5.26 22.87
N ALA A 255 -20.82 5.78 21.75
CA ALA A 255 -20.18 5.66 20.45
C ALA A 255 -18.81 6.36 20.41
N VAL A 256 -18.69 7.55 21.02
CA VAL A 256 -17.41 8.26 21.14
C VAL A 256 -16.42 7.48 22.00
N GLU A 257 -16.85 6.92 23.12
CA GLU A 257 -15.97 6.15 24.00
C GLU A 257 -15.50 4.85 23.35
N LEU A 258 -16.38 4.14 22.64
CA LEU A 258 -15.99 2.97 21.84
C LEU A 258 -14.97 3.34 20.75
N ALA A 259 -15.23 4.41 19.98
CA ALA A 259 -14.30 4.87 18.96
C ALA A 259 -12.94 5.31 19.56
N ARG A 260 -12.96 5.92 20.76
CA ARG A 260 -11.73 6.28 21.49
C ARG A 260 -10.95 5.04 21.90
N GLN A 261 -11.62 4.01 22.43
CA GLN A 261 -10.99 2.76 22.82
C GLN A 261 -10.36 2.04 21.62
N GLU A 262 -11.05 1.98 20.48
CA GLU A 262 -10.49 1.42 19.24
C GLU A 262 -9.27 2.20 18.76
N ALA A 263 -9.33 3.54 18.75
CA ALA A 263 -8.21 4.39 18.36
C ALA A 263 -7.01 4.22 19.29
N GLU A 264 -7.25 4.11 20.60
CA GLU A 264 -6.21 3.94 21.61
C GLU A 264 -5.52 2.57 21.48
N MET A 265 -6.30 1.50 21.26
CA MET A 265 -5.76 0.16 20.97
C MET A 265 -4.91 0.15 19.69
N ALA A 266 -5.37 0.80 18.61
CA ALA A 266 -4.62 0.90 17.37
C ALA A 266 -3.31 1.69 17.57
N ASN A 267 -3.34 2.78 18.33
CA ASN A 267 -2.17 3.60 18.61
C ASN A 267 -1.15 2.89 19.51
N GLN A 268 -1.61 2.13 20.51
CA GLN A 268 -0.76 1.28 21.34
C GLN A 268 -0.10 0.18 20.51
N ALA A 269 -0.85 -0.52 19.66
CA ALA A 269 -0.30 -1.52 18.75
C ALA A 269 0.78 -0.93 17.83
N LYS A 270 0.55 0.27 17.29
CA LYS A 270 1.53 1.00 16.47
C LYS A 270 2.78 1.40 17.25
N SER A 271 2.64 1.80 18.52
CA SER A 271 3.76 2.17 19.38
C SER A 271 4.63 0.97 19.75
N VAL A 272 4.00 -0.16 20.10
CA VAL A 272 4.68 -1.44 20.34
C VAL A 272 5.41 -1.92 19.08
N PHE A 273 4.77 -1.82 17.91
CA PHE A 273 5.39 -2.11 16.61
C PHE A 273 6.67 -1.30 16.40
N LEU A 274 6.62 0.02 16.58
CA LEU A 274 7.79 0.89 16.37
C LEU A 274 8.91 0.60 17.37
N ALA A 275 8.56 0.30 18.63
CA ALA A 275 9.53 -0.06 19.65
C ALA A 275 10.26 -1.37 19.31
N HIS A 276 9.52 -2.41 18.92
CA HIS A 276 10.09 -3.70 18.50
C HIS A 276 10.95 -3.56 17.24
N LEU A 277 10.47 -2.83 16.23
CA LEU A 277 11.22 -2.55 15.01
C LEU A 277 12.55 -1.84 15.31
N SER A 278 12.52 -0.84 16.19
CA SER A 278 13.74 -0.13 16.60
C SER A 278 14.73 -1.07 17.26
N HIS A 279 14.25 -1.98 18.11
CA HIS A 279 15.09 -2.97 18.78
C HIS A 279 15.70 -3.97 17.80
N GLU A 280 14.91 -4.54 16.89
CA GLU A 280 15.38 -5.51 15.90
C GLU A 280 16.33 -4.92 14.84
N ILE A 281 16.24 -3.62 14.55
CA ILE A 281 17.23 -2.92 13.72
C ILE A 281 18.50 -2.61 14.51
N ARG A 282 18.36 -2.19 15.76
CA ARG A 282 19.48 -1.74 16.60
C ARG A 282 20.43 -2.88 16.94
N THR A 283 19.92 -4.07 17.27
CA THR A 283 20.76 -5.21 17.66
C THR A 283 21.78 -5.61 16.58
N PRO A 284 21.40 -5.91 15.32
CA PRO A 284 22.38 -6.22 14.28
C PRO A 284 23.25 -5.01 13.96
N LEU A 285 22.72 -3.78 13.99
CA LEU A 285 23.52 -2.57 13.75
C LEU A 285 24.61 -2.35 14.81
N SER A 286 24.29 -2.56 16.08
CA SER A 286 25.27 -2.52 17.18
C SER A 286 26.29 -3.65 17.07
N GLY A 287 25.87 -4.83 16.62
CA GLY A 287 26.77 -5.93 16.28
C GLY A 287 27.74 -5.56 15.16
N LEU A 288 27.25 -4.94 14.08
CA LEU A 288 28.09 -4.44 12.98
C LEU A 288 29.12 -3.42 13.45
N ILE A 289 28.72 -2.48 14.30
CA ILE A 289 29.63 -1.46 14.86
C ILE A 289 30.69 -2.13 15.74
N GLY A 290 30.29 -3.03 16.63
CA GLY A 290 31.21 -3.73 17.54
C GLY A 290 32.20 -4.62 16.78
N LEU A 291 31.72 -5.41 15.82
CA LEU A 291 32.56 -6.21 14.95
C LEU A 291 33.47 -5.33 14.10
N SER A 292 32.98 -4.22 13.55
CA SER A 292 33.84 -3.29 12.80
C SER A 292 34.97 -2.73 13.67
N GLN A 293 34.70 -2.40 14.94
CA GLN A 293 35.73 -1.95 15.89
C GLN A 293 36.72 -3.06 16.24
N MET A 294 36.25 -4.29 16.43
CA MET A 294 37.11 -5.45 16.66
C MET A 294 38.00 -5.75 15.44
N GLY A 295 37.46 -5.62 14.23
CA GLY A 295 38.22 -5.76 12.99
C GLY A 295 39.31 -4.69 12.86
N LEU A 296 39.01 -3.45 13.22
CA LEU A 296 40.00 -2.36 13.24
C LEU A 296 41.13 -2.57 14.27
N GLN A 297 40.88 -3.35 15.32
CA GLN A 297 41.85 -3.67 16.38
C GLN A 297 42.49 -5.06 16.20
N ALA A 298 42.05 -5.84 15.21
CA ALA A 298 42.54 -7.19 14.99
C ALA A 298 43.99 -7.14 14.49
N THR A 299 44.89 -7.74 15.25
CA THR A 299 46.30 -7.90 14.85
C THR A 299 46.54 -9.18 14.03
N GLU A 300 45.61 -10.14 14.09
CA GLU A 300 45.67 -11.38 13.32
C GLU A 300 44.65 -11.39 12.17
N VAL A 301 45.12 -11.78 10.98
CA VAL A 301 44.35 -11.84 9.73
C VAL A 301 43.17 -12.82 9.81
N THR A 302 43.30 -13.91 10.56
CA THR A 302 42.23 -14.90 10.80
C THR A 302 41.06 -14.29 11.58
N THR A 303 41.36 -13.53 12.64
CA THR A 303 40.36 -12.83 13.46
C THR A 303 39.66 -11.72 12.67
N LEU A 304 40.41 -10.98 11.84
CA LEU A 304 39.84 -9.98 10.93
C LEU A 304 38.86 -10.62 9.92
N HIS A 305 39.26 -11.71 9.27
CA HIS A 305 38.40 -12.43 8.33
C HIS A 305 37.13 -12.97 8.98
N GLN A 306 37.23 -13.54 10.19
CA GLN A 306 36.06 -14.02 10.93
C GLN A 306 35.10 -12.87 11.27
N THR A 307 35.66 -11.73 11.67
CA THR A 307 34.91 -10.52 11.99
C THR A 307 34.19 -9.96 10.75
N LEU A 308 34.88 -9.90 9.59
CA LEU A 308 34.29 -9.46 8.31
C LEU A 308 33.17 -10.40 7.82
N ARG A 309 33.32 -11.72 8.00
CA ARG A 309 32.25 -12.69 7.69
C ARG A 309 31.01 -12.44 8.55
N GLN A 310 31.17 -12.21 9.86
CA GLN A 310 30.06 -11.90 10.76
C GLN A 310 29.41 -10.54 10.44
N ILE A 311 30.19 -9.55 9.97
CA ILE A 311 29.67 -8.28 9.46
C ILE A 311 28.81 -8.50 8.21
N ASN A 312 29.28 -9.28 7.24
CA ASN A 312 28.52 -9.56 6.03
C ASN A 312 27.20 -10.31 6.33
N GLN A 313 27.25 -11.32 7.19
CA GLN A 313 26.07 -12.07 7.63
C GLN A 313 25.06 -11.17 8.35
N SER A 314 25.52 -10.35 9.29
CA SER A 314 24.64 -9.39 10.02
C SER A 314 24.03 -8.34 9.09
N SER A 315 24.76 -7.91 8.05
CA SER A 315 24.27 -6.95 7.05
C SER A 315 23.18 -7.55 6.14
N ARG A 316 23.36 -8.79 5.68
CA ARG A 316 22.33 -9.52 4.90
C ARG A 316 21.06 -9.76 5.72
N HIS A 317 21.21 -10.05 7.01
CA HIS A 317 20.07 -10.18 7.93
C HIS A 317 19.30 -8.87 8.07
N LEU A 318 20.01 -7.74 8.30
CA LEU A 318 19.38 -6.43 8.40
C LEU A 318 18.63 -6.02 7.12
N LEU A 319 19.21 -6.30 5.95
CA LEU A 319 18.56 -6.01 4.67
C LEU A 319 17.26 -6.81 4.49
N THR A 320 17.26 -8.07 4.92
CA THR A 320 16.06 -8.92 4.92
C THR A 320 14.98 -8.36 5.84
N LEU A 321 15.34 -7.90 7.04
CA LEU A 321 14.41 -7.24 7.97
C LEU A 321 13.81 -5.97 7.37
N LEU A 322 14.63 -5.12 6.76
CA LEU A 322 14.18 -3.89 6.11
C LEU A 322 13.20 -4.17 4.96
N ASN A 323 13.52 -5.14 4.10
CA ASN A 323 12.65 -5.54 3.01
C ASN A 323 11.30 -6.09 3.51
N ASN A 324 11.32 -6.89 4.58
CA ASN A 324 10.09 -7.41 5.21
C ASN A 324 9.20 -6.29 5.76
N VAL A 325 9.79 -5.25 6.35
CA VAL A 325 9.06 -4.08 6.87
C VAL A 325 8.49 -3.24 5.74
N LEU A 326 9.23 -3.09 4.63
CA LEU A 326 8.75 -2.40 3.43
C LEU A 326 7.60 -3.17 2.76
N ASP A 327 7.69 -4.48 2.65
CA ASP A 327 6.60 -5.33 2.14
C ASP A 327 5.36 -5.19 3.03
N MET A 328 5.51 -5.22 4.37
CA MET A 328 4.41 -5.00 5.30
C MET A 328 3.74 -3.63 5.11
N SER A 329 4.55 -2.57 4.99
CA SER A 329 4.04 -1.21 4.78
C SER A 329 3.29 -1.06 3.45
N LYS A 330 3.74 -1.74 2.38
CA LYS A 330 3.04 -1.75 1.08
C LYS A 330 1.73 -2.50 1.15
N ILE A 331 1.68 -3.62 1.88
CA ILE A 331 0.45 -4.40 2.07
C ILE A 331 -0.59 -3.60 2.87
N ASP A 332 -0.20 -3.01 4.01
CA ASP A 332 -1.12 -2.19 4.82
C ASP A 332 -1.66 -0.98 4.06
N ALA A 333 -0.88 -0.43 3.14
CA ALA A 333 -1.30 0.67 2.27
C ALA A 333 -2.17 0.22 1.07
N GLN A 334 -2.47 -1.08 0.91
CA GLN A 334 -3.12 -1.67 -0.28
C GLN A 334 -2.39 -1.34 -1.59
N LYS A 335 -1.06 -1.17 -1.53
CA LYS A 335 -0.19 -0.84 -2.69
C LYS A 335 0.67 -2.03 -3.12
N LEU A 336 0.33 -3.24 -2.71
CA LEU A 336 1.02 -4.44 -3.17
C LEU A 336 0.43 -4.85 -4.53
N ASP A 337 1.15 -4.56 -5.59
CA ASP A 337 0.80 -5.04 -6.94
C ASP A 337 1.23 -6.51 -7.08
N ILE A 338 0.25 -7.41 -7.21
CA ILE A 338 0.48 -8.82 -7.54
C ILE A 338 0.67 -8.91 -9.06
N ALA A 339 1.87 -9.28 -9.49
CA ALA A 339 2.20 -9.40 -10.90
C ALA A 339 1.74 -10.76 -11.40
N SER A 340 0.60 -10.82 -12.10
CA SER A 340 0.13 -12.04 -12.75
C SER A 340 0.91 -12.27 -14.04
N ARG A 341 1.70 -13.35 -14.08
CA ARG A 341 2.50 -13.79 -15.23
C ARG A 341 2.46 -15.32 -15.36
N PRO A 342 2.67 -15.88 -16.56
CA PRO A 342 2.80 -17.32 -16.72
C PRO A 342 4.05 -17.86 -16.01
N PHE A 343 3.89 -18.87 -15.16
CA PHE A 343 4.99 -19.57 -14.49
C PHE A 343 4.66 -21.06 -14.26
N SER A 344 5.68 -21.89 -14.01
CA SER A 344 5.53 -23.29 -13.61
C SER A 344 5.79 -23.46 -12.11
N PRO A 345 4.84 -24.01 -11.33
CA PRO A 345 5.05 -24.34 -9.92
C PRO A 345 6.23 -25.28 -9.69
N ALA A 346 6.49 -26.22 -10.61
CA ALA A 346 7.63 -27.12 -10.53
C ALA A 346 8.97 -26.34 -10.51
N ASN A 347 9.13 -25.34 -11.36
CA ASN A 347 10.33 -24.50 -11.39
C ASN A 347 10.52 -23.72 -10.08
N VAL A 348 9.43 -23.21 -9.50
CA VAL A 348 9.49 -22.49 -8.22
C VAL A 348 9.91 -23.44 -7.11
N VAL A 349 9.28 -24.62 -7.03
CA VAL A 349 9.58 -25.64 -6.03
C VAL A 349 11.04 -26.08 -6.15
N ASN A 350 11.50 -26.44 -7.35
CA ASN A 350 12.87 -26.88 -7.60
C ASN A 350 13.89 -25.82 -7.21
N ALA A 351 13.65 -24.56 -7.58
CA ALA A 351 14.56 -23.47 -7.27
C ALA A 351 14.58 -23.11 -5.77
N VAL A 352 13.48 -23.32 -5.05
CA VAL A 352 13.46 -23.15 -3.59
C VAL A 352 14.19 -24.31 -2.92
N VAL A 353 13.96 -25.54 -3.36
CA VAL A 353 14.57 -26.74 -2.76
C VAL A 353 16.09 -26.75 -2.99
N SER A 354 16.57 -26.36 -4.17
CA SER A 354 18.02 -26.27 -4.45
C SER A 354 18.77 -25.29 -3.54
N LEU A 355 18.09 -24.22 -3.08
CA LEU A 355 18.67 -23.26 -2.11
C LEU A 355 18.84 -23.87 -0.72
N PHE A 356 17.99 -24.81 -0.33
CA PHE A 356 17.92 -25.34 1.03
C PHE A 356 18.46 -26.77 1.18
N GLN A 357 18.67 -27.50 0.08
CA GLN A 357 19.25 -28.84 0.08
C GLN A 357 20.62 -28.88 0.78
N PRO A 358 21.60 -27.98 0.50
CA PRO A 358 22.88 -28.01 1.18
C PRO A 358 22.78 -27.76 2.69
N LEU A 359 21.79 -26.97 3.12
CA LEU A 359 21.53 -26.68 4.53
C LEU A 359 20.89 -27.87 5.25
N ALA A 360 20.02 -28.61 4.57
CA ALA A 360 19.44 -29.85 5.07
C ALA A 360 20.54 -30.93 5.22
N ASP A 361 21.40 -31.07 4.20
CA ASP A 361 22.51 -32.02 4.19
C ASP A 361 23.52 -31.74 5.32
N ASP A 362 23.91 -30.46 5.54
CA ASP A 362 24.80 -30.05 6.64
C ASP A 362 24.22 -30.38 8.02
N LYS A 363 22.89 -30.31 8.17
CA LYS A 363 22.19 -30.72 9.40
C LYS A 363 21.87 -32.22 9.47
N GLY A 364 22.09 -32.98 8.40
CA GLY A 364 21.68 -34.38 8.28
C GLY A 364 20.16 -34.58 8.33
N LEU A 365 19.39 -33.64 7.77
CA LEU A 365 17.94 -33.71 7.63
C LEU A 365 17.55 -34.23 6.24
N ASP A 366 16.51 -35.07 6.18
CA ASP A 366 15.97 -35.56 4.91
C ASP A 366 14.96 -34.57 4.33
N LEU A 367 15.30 -33.89 3.23
CA LEU A 367 14.41 -32.95 2.53
C LEU A 367 13.79 -33.64 1.32
N ARG A 368 12.46 -33.80 1.33
CA ARG A 368 11.71 -34.48 0.25
C ARG A 368 10.67 -33.59 -0.39
N VAL A 369 10.46 -33.79 -1.69
CA VAL A 369 9.45 -33.07 -2.48
C VAL A 369 8.49 -34.07 -3.08
N PHE A 370 7.19 -33.81 -2.89
CA PHE A 370 6.10 -34.57 -3.48
C PHE A 370 5.26 -33.60 -4.31
N ALA A 371 5.38 -33.69 -5.63
CA ALA A 371 4.65 -32.85 -6.56
C ALA A 371 3.93 -33.74 -7.58
N ASP A 372 2.63 -33.57 -7.73
CA ASP A 372 1.82 -34.29 -8.72
C ASP A 372 2.14 -33.79 -10.15
N GLU A 373 1.80 -34.57 -11.18
CA GLU A 373 2.01 -34.25 -12.62
C GLU A 373 1.43 -32.87 -13.01
N VAL A 374 0.47 -32.38 -12.22
CA VAL A 374 -0.23 -31.11 -12.40
C VAL A 374 0.67 -29.89 -12.14
N THR A 375 1.81 -30.05 -11.46
CA THR A 375 2.84 -29.01 -11.30
C THR A 375 3.61 -28.73 -12.59
N LEU A 376 3.50 -29.62 -13.60
CA LEU A 376 4.08 -29.46 -14.93
C LEU A 376 3.26 -28.48 -15.80
N ASN A 377 2.05 -28.13 -15.39
CA ASN A 377 1.25 -27.12 -16.07
C ASN A 377 1.80 -25.71 -15.82
N VAL A 378 1.50 -24.80 -16.77
CA VAL A 378 1.76 -23.37 -16.63
C VAL A 378 0.54 -22.70 -16.05
N TYR A 379 0.75 -21.80 -15.09
CA TYR A 379 -0.30 -21.02 -14.44
C TYR A 379 0.01 -19.54 -14.51
N GLU A 380 -1.03 -18.72 -14.52
CA GLU A 380 -0.94 -17.27 -14.37
C GLU A 380 -0.92 -16.90 -12.87
N GLY A 381 0.14 -16.24 -12.41
CA GLY A 381 0.28 -15.79 -11.03
C GLY A 381 1.61 -15.10 -10.75
N ASP A 382 1.88 -14.82 -9.48
CA ASP A 382 3.08 -14.10 -9.06
C ASP A 382 4.15 -15.07 -8.51
N GLU A 383 5.03 -15.50 -9.42
CA GLU A 383 6.13 -16.43 -9.13
C GLU A 383 7.02 -15.96 -7.97
N LEU A 384 7.32 -14.66 -7.92
CA LEU A 384 8.22 -14.08 -6.92
C LEU A 384 7.61 -14.17 -5.52
N ARG A 385 6.31 -13.88 -5.40
CA ARG A 385 5.61 -13.94 -4.10
C ARG A 385 5.36 -15.36 -3.65
N LEU A 386 5.04 -16.28 -4.57
CA LEU A 386 4.97 -17.71 -4.25
C LEU A 386 6.32 -18.23 -3.73
N ARG A 387 7.41 -17.91 -4.43
CA ARG A 387 8.78 -18.25 -4.02
C ARG A 387 9.09 -17.73 -2.62
N GLN A 388 8.73 -16.48 -2.32
CA GLN A 388 8.94 -15.85 -1.01
C GLN A 388 8.19 -16.56 0.12
N VAL A 389 6.95 -17.00 -0.13
CA VAL A 389 6.15 -17.78 0.84
C VAL A 389 6.83 -19.13 1.12
N LEU A 390 7.19 -19.87 0.07
CA LEU A 390 7.82 -21.19 0.20
C LEU A 390 9.19 -21.12 0.88
N GLN A 391 10.02 -20.12 0.54
CA GLN A 391 11.31 -19.90 1.21
C GLN A 391 11.16 -19.65 2.71
N ASN A 392 10.15 -18.87 3.13
CA ASN A 392 9.90 -18.62 4.55
C ASN A 392 9.47 -19.89 5.29
N LEU A 393 8.52 -20.65 4.72
CA LEU A 393 8.02 -21.87 5.35
C LEU A 393 9.12 -22.94 5.43
N LEU A 394 9.90 -23.14 4.36
CA LEU A 394 10.97 -24.14 4.32
C LEU A 394 12.15 -23.77 5.23
N SER A 395 12.52 -22.49 5.28
CA SER A 395 13.52 -22.01 6.22
C SER A 395 13.10 -22.23 7.67
N ASN A 396 11.83 -21.99 8.01
CA ASN A 396 11.30 -22.26 9.34
C ASN A 396 11.32 -23.76 9.67
N ALA A 397 10.86 -24.61 8.75
CA ALA A 397 10.87 -26.07 8.93
C ALA A 397 12.28 -26.62 9.23
N LEU A 398 13.29 -26.23 8.44
CA LEU A 398 14.69 -26.64 8.65
C LEU A 398 15.31 -26.04 9.91
N LYS A 399 14.86 -24.86 10.31
CA LYS A 399 15.34 -24.18 11.52
C LYS A 399 14.87 -24.87 12.78
N PHE A 400 13.60 -25.29 12.84
CA PHE A 400 12.96 -25.88 14.02
C PHE A 400 13.04 -27.41 14.07
N THR A 401 13.62 -28.04 13.04
CA THR A 401 13.91 -29.47 13.01
C THR A 401 15.37 -29.72 13.33
N ALA A 402 15.64 -30.47 14.39
CA ALA A 402 17.00 -30.86 14.78
C ALA A 402 17.41 -32.22 14.20
N ARG A 403 16.47 -33.16 14.06
CA ARG A 403 16.64 -34.50 13.49
C ARG A 403 15.35 -34.94 12.81
N GLY A 404 15.46 -35.76 11.76
CA GLY A 404 14.32 -36.24 10.99
C GLY A 404 14.29 -35.64 9.60
N GLY A 405 13.16 -35.10 9.16
CA GLY A 405 13.00 -34.63 7.80
C GLY A 405 12.01 -33.48 7.64
N VAL A 406 12.06 -32.88 6.45
CA VAL A 406 11.15 -31.84 6.00
C VAL A 406 10.58 -32.28 4.66
N GLU A 407 9.26 -32.18 4.50
CA GLU A 407 8.57 -32.57 3.27
C GLU A 407 7.81 -31.38 2.69
N LEU A 408 7.92 -31.18 1.38
CA LEU A 408 7.15 -30.19 0.63
C LEU A 408 6.20 -30.92 -0.33
N HIS A 409 4.89 -30.73 -0.13
CA HIS A 409 3.83 -31.32 -0.94
C HIS A 409 3.13 -30.25 -1.79
N VAL A 410 2.85 -30.58 -3.05
CA VAL A 410 2.04 -29.75 -3.95
C VAL A 410 0.94 -30.60 -4.59
N ASP A 411 -0.30 -30.35 -4.16
CA ASP A 411 -1.47 -31.14 -4.53
C ASP A 411 -2.53 -30.28 -5.22
N VAL A 412 -3.33 -30.87 -6.11
CA VAL A 412 -4.55 -30.23 -6.60
C VAL A 412 -5.72 -30.60 -5.72
N VAL A 413 -6.31 -29.63 -5.03
CA VAL A 413 -7.48 -29.88 -4.16
C VAL A 413 -8.81 -29.68 -4.87
N ARG A 414 -8.84 -28.86 -5.93
CA ARG A 414 -10.05 -28.57 -6.70
C ARG A 414 -9.71 -28.14 -8.11
N ARG A 415 -10.54 -28.52 -9.08
CA ARG A 415 -10.51 -28.04 -10.46
C ARG A 415 -11.88 -27.49 -10.83
N GLN A 416 -11.92 -26.30 -11.41
CA GLN A 416 -13.15 -25.71 -11.95
C GLN A 416 -12.80 -24.76 -13.10
N ASP A 417 -13.41 -25.01 -14.27
CA ASP A 417 -13.14 -24.27 -15.51
C ASP A 417 -11.63 -24.25 -15.84
N ASP A 418 -11.06 -23.07 -16.13
CA ASP A 418 -9.62 -22.87 -16.36
C ASP A 418 -8.82 -22.71 -15.06
N THR A 419 -9.44 -22.82 -13.88
CA THR A 419 -8.79 -22.55 -12.59
C THR A 419 -8.58 -23.83 -11.79
N GLU A 420 -7.37 -24.01 -11.27
CA GLU A 420 -7.02 -25.10 -10.36
C GLU A 420 -6.59 -24.52 -9.02
N TRP A 421 -7.03 -25.14 -7.93
CA TRP A 421 -6.64 -24.78 -6.58
C TRP A 421 -5.48 -25.67 -6.18
N LEU A 422 -4.27 -25.10 -6.18
CA LEU A 422 -3.06 -25.80 -5.77
C LEU A 422 -2.85 -25.60 -4.28
N LYS A 423 -2.77 -26.71 -3.53
CA LYS A 423 -2.41 -26.74 -2.13
C LYS A 423 -0.91 -26.98 -2.01
N PHE A 424 -0.22 -26.07 -1.35
CA PHE A 424 1.17 -26.22 -0.96
C PHE A 424 1.22 -26.55 0.52
N SER A 425 1.98 -27.57 0.91
CA SER A 425 2.15 -27.97 2.32
C SER A 425 3.62 -28.19 2.63
N VAL A 426 4.13 -27.56 3.70
CA VAL A 426 5.47 -27.81 4.23
C VAL A 426 5.32 -28.46 5.60
N SER A 427 5.81 -29.69 5.72
CA SER A 427 5.75 -30.51 6.93
C SER A 427 7.14 -30.71 7.49
N ASP A 428 7.30 -30.57 8.80
CA ASP A 428 8.55 -30.79 9.52
C ASP A 428 8.33 -31.75 10.69
N THR A 429 9.36 -32.52 11.05
CA THR A 429 9.35 -33.41 12.22
C THR A 429 9.98 -32.75 13.46
N GLY A 430 9.91 -31.43 13.55
CA GLY A 430 10.56 -30.62 14.57
C GLY A 430 9.80 -30.54 15.89
N ILE A 431 10.05 -29.47 16.64
CA ILE A 431 9.50 -29.26 17.99
C ILE A 431 7.97 -29.14 18.06
N GLY A 432 7.32 -28.82 16.94
CA GLY A 432 5.89 -28.53 16.87
C GLY A 432 5.46 -27.29 17.66
N VAL A 433 4.17 -26.97 17.59
CA VAL A 433 3.52 -25.79 18.17
C VAL A 433 2.34 -26.24 19.02
N ALA A 434 2.13 -25.62 20.18
CA ALA A 434 0.97 -25.89 21.02
C ALA A 434 -0.31 -25.22 20.47
N GLY A 435 -1.45 -25.93 20.52
CA GLY A 435 -2.73 -25.49 19.92
C GLY A 435 -3.24 -24.11 20.36
N GLY A 436 -2.89 -23.63 21.56
CA GLY A 436 -3.26 -22.30 22.04
C GLY A 436 -2.48 -21.13 21.41
N GLN A 437 -1.47 -21.41 20.56
CA GLN A 437 -0.60 -20.41 19.96
C GLN A 437 -0.81 -20.22 18.45
N HIS A 438 -1.67 -21.02 17.80
CA HIS A 438 -1.85 -21.00 16.34
C HIS A 438 -2.28 -19.62 15.81
N ASP A 439 -3.33 -19.01 16.39
CA ASP A 439 -3.82 -17.67 15.99
C ASP A 439 -2.84 -16.54 16.29
N ARG A 440 -1.83 -16.80 17.12
CA ARG A 440 -0.82 -15.83 17.51
C ARG A 440 0.38 -15.83 16.56
N LEU A 441 0.70 -16.96 15.92
CA LEU A 441 1.86 -17.09 15.02
C LEU A 441 1.79 -16.21 13.77
N PHE A 442 0.59 -15.94 13.27
CA PHE A 442 0.38 -15.09 12.08
C PHE A 442 0.23 -13.60 12.43
N LYS A 443 0.26 -13.24 13.72
CA LYS A 443 0.29 -11.83 14.14
C LYS A 443 1.72 -11.33 14.05
N ALA A 444 1.89 -10.20 13.39
CA ALA A 444 3.21 -9.57 13.24
C ALA A 444 3.87 -9.36 14.62
N PHE A 445 5.17 -9.69 14.71
CA PHE A 445 6.01 -9.50 15.90
C PHE A 445 5.65 -10.36 17.11
N ILE A 446 4.81 -11.39 16.95
CA ILE A 446 4.56 -12.38 18.00
C ILE A 446 5.43 -13.61 17.76
N GLN A 447 6.22 -13.99 18.77
CA GLN A 447 6.99 -15.24 18.81
C GLN A 447 6.33 -16.22 19.79
N ALA A 448 6.43 -17.52 19.51
CA ALA A 448 5.76 -18.58 20.28
C ALA A 448 6.23 -18.70 21.74
N ASP A 449 7.53 -18.53 22.04
CA ASP A 449 8.06 -18.59 23.41
C ASP A 449 9.38 -17.81 23.58
N SER A 450 9.50 -17.05 24.67
CA SER A 450 10.70 -16.26 25.02
C SER A 450 11.94 -17.09 25.37
N THR A 451 11.77 -18.37 25.68
CA THR A 451 12.86 -19.32 26.00
C THR A 451 13.49 -19.95 24.76
N ILE A 452 12.72 -20.18 23.70
CA ILE A 452 13.20 -20.75 22.41
C ILE A 452 13.90 -19.68 21.54
N SER A 453 13.59 -18.40 21.78
CA SER A 453 14.17 -17.26 21.07
C SER A 453 15.69 -17.09 21.27
N ARG A 454 16.29 -17.67 22.32
CA ARG A 454 17.74 -17.55 22.58
C ARG A 454 18.61 -18.39 21.66
N ASP A 455 18.11 -19.56 21.23
CA ASP A 455 18.88 -20.49 20.40
C ASP A 455 18.55 -20.37 18.91
N TYR A 456 17.37 -19.84 18.56
CA TYR A 456 16.91 -19.86 17.17
C TYR A 456 16.52 -18.50 16.55
N GLY A 457 16.35 -17.39 17.28
CA GLY A 457 16.20 -15.99 16.76
C GLY A 457 15.45 -15.74 15.41
N GLY A 458 14.31 -15.06 15.39
CA GLY A 458 13.66 -14.62 14.14
C GLY A 458 12.65 -13.48 14.34
N SER A 459 12.42 -12.64 13.33
CA SER A 459 11.72 -11.35 13.49
C SER A 459 10.22 -11.38 13.82
N GLY A 460 9.60 -12.57 13.87
CA GLY A 460 8.15 -12.72 14.04
C GLY A 460 7.32 -12.09 12.91
N LEU A 461 7.96 -11.67 11.80
CA LEU A 461 7.31 -11.04 10.65
C LEU A 461 7.05 -12.03 9.51
N GLY A 462 7.86 -13.10 9.38
CA GLY A 462 7.84 -14.00 8.22
C GLY A 462 6.48 -14.65 7.97
N LEU A 463 5.87 -15.27 8.99
CA LEU A 463 4.57 -15.93 8.85
C LEU A 463 3.42 -14.93 8.62
N ALA A 464 3.46 -13.77 9.27
CA ALA A 464 2.47 -12.71 9.06
C ALA A 464 2.51 -12.15 7.63
N ILE A 465 3.70 -12.02 7.04
CA ILE A 465 3.89 -11.64 5.64
C ILE A 465 3.39 -12.74 4.71
N CYS A 466 3.74 -14.01 4.98
CA CYS A 466 3.28 -15.14 4.17
C CYS A 466 1.75 -15.18 4.10
N GLN A 467 1.08 -15.06 5.25
CA GLN A 467 -0.37 -15.01 5.34
C GLN A 467 -0.99 -13.97 4.41
N ARG A 468 -0.42 -12.76 4.44
CA ARG A 468 -0.90 -11.61 3.65
C ARG A 468 -0.59 -11.76 2.16
N LEU A 469 0.57 -12.30 1.81
CA LEU A 469 0.94 -12.60 0.42
C LEU A 469 0.00 -13.66 -0.18
N VAL A 470 -0.28 -14.74 0.55
CA VAL A 470 -1.23 -15.77 0.11
C VAL A 470 -2.61 -15.17 -0.10
N SER A 471 -3.10 -14.36 0.84
CA SER A 471 -4.38 -13.66 0.72
C SER A 471 -4.41 -12.72 -0.48
N ALA A 472 -3.33 -11.97 -0.73
CA ALA A 472 -3.21 -11.06 -1.86
C ALA A 472 -3.17 -11.79 -3.21
N MET A 473 -2.61 -13.01 -3.25
CA MET A 473 -2.65 -13.90 -4.41
C MET A 473 -4.01 -14.60 -4.59
N GLY A 474 -5.03 -14.25 -3.79
CA GLY A 474 -6.39 -14.82 -3.87
C GLY A 474 -6.56 -16.16 -3.16
N GLY A 475 -5.55 -16.61 -2.42
CA GLY A 475 -5.61 -17.83 -1.63
C GLY A 475 -6.34 -17.71 -0.30
N ASP A 476 -6.68 -18.86 0.26
CA ASP A 476 -7.16 -18.94 1.64
C ASP A 476 -6.01 -18.69 2.63
N ASN A 477 -6.36 -18.44 3.89
CA ASN A 477 -5.42 -18.32 4.99
C ASN A 477 -4.46 -19.53 5.10
N ILE A 478 -3.21 -19.32 5.56
CA ILE A 478 -2.30 -20.44 5.87
C ILE A 478 -2.86 -21.19 7.09
N HIS A 479 -2.99 -22.50 6.96
CA HIS A 479 -3.44 -23.41 7.99
C HIS A 479 -2.26 -24.12 8.63
N ILE A 480 -2.32 -24.33 9.94
CA ILE A 480 -1.30 -25.06 10.71
C ILE A 480 -1.96 -26.30 11.32
N ASP A 481 -1.37 -27.45 11.07
CA ASP A 481 -1.59 -28.66 11.86
C ASP A 481 -0.30 -29.01 12.58
N SER A 482 -0.29 -28.98 13.91
CA SER A 482 0.92 -29.18 14.68
C SER A 482 0.62 -29.76 16.06
N ARG A 483 1.57 -30.58 16.53
CA ARG A 483 1.56 -31.18 17.86
C ARG A 483 2.95 -31.05 18.48
N PRO A 484 3.06 -30.60 19.74
CA PRO A 484 4.35 -30.49 20.42
C PRO A 484 5.11 -31.82 20.40
N GLY A 485 6.34 -31.80 19.90
CA GLY A 485 7.23 -32.96 19.79
C GLY A 485 6.99 -33.91 18.62
N GLU A 486 5.92 -33.71 17.83
CA GLU A 486 5.63 -34.52 16.63
C GLU A 486 5.85 -33.74 15.32
N GLY A 487 6.03 -32.41 15.39
CA GLY A 487 6.30 -31.55 14.23
C GLY A 487 5.16 -30.59 13.88
N ALA A 488 5.30 -29.89 12.75
CA ALA A 488 4.30 -28.95 12.26
C ALA A 488 4.12 -29.06 10.74
N THR A 489 2.89 -28.86 10.28
CA THR A 489 2.52 -28.77 8.87
C THR A 489 1.86 -27.43 8.61
N PHE A 490 2.48 -26.63 7.76
CA PHE A 490 1.93 -25.36 7.28
C PHE A 490 1.41 -25.56 5.86
N SER A 491 0.14 -25.25 5.60
CA SER A 491 -0.45 -25.44 4.28
C SER A 491 -1.30 -24.26 3.82
N PHE A 492 -1.32 -23.98 2.54
CA PHE A 492 -2.16 -22.93 1.94
C PHE A 492 -2.61 -23.33 0.54
N VAL A 493 -3.70 -22.71 0.07
CA VAL A 493 -4.30 -23.01 -1.22
C VAL A 493 -4.35 -21.75 -2.07
N LEU A 494 -3.89 -21.83 -3.32
CA LEU A 494 -3.96 -20.74 -4.29
C LEU A 494 -4.87 -21.12 -5.47
N PRO A 495 -5.86 -20.27 -5.83
CA PRO A 495 -6.56 -20.39 -7.10
C PRO A 495 -5.66 -19.88 -8.23
N LEU A 496 -5.23 -20.78 -9.10
CA LEU A 496 -4.34 -20.46 -10.21
C LEU A 496 -5.03 -20.80 -11.53
N ARG A 497 -5.13 -19.81 -12.40
CA ARG A 497 -5.67 -20.02 -13.75
C ARG A 497 -4.61 -20.68 -14.60
N ARG A 498 -4.96 -21.76 -15.31
CA ARG A 498 -4.10 -22.36 -16.33
C ARG A 498 -3.79 -21.33 -17.39
N GLY A 499 -2.49 -21.08 -17.58
CA GLY A 499 -1.97 -20.26 -18.66
C GLY A 499 -1.77 -21.08 -19.92
N GLN A 500 -1.55 -20.38 -21.03
CA GLN A 500 -1.02 -20.95 -22.25
C GLN A 500 0.25 -20.20 -22.62
N LEU A 501 1.39 -20.88 -22.62
CA LEU A 501 2.50 -20.57 -23.51
C LEU A 501 2.72 -21.77 -24.43
N PRO A 502 3.32 -21.60 -25.62
CA PRO A 502 3.73 -22.72 -26.45
C PRO A 502 4.75 -23.53 -25.65
N LEU A 503 4.36 -24.72 -25.21
CA LEU A 503 5.24 -25.64 -24.47
C LEU A 503 6.32 -26.17 -25.43
N PRO A 504 7.62 -26.08 -25.10
CA PRO A 504 8.54 -27.16 -25.44
C PRO A 504 8.11 -28.39 -24.63
N GLU A 505 8.24 -29.59 -25.22
CA GLU A 505 7.82 -30.85 -24.62
C GLU A 505 8.41 -31.11 -23.21
N PRO A 506 7.72 -31.94 -22.37
CA PRO A 506 8.18 -32.24 -21.02
C PRO A 506 9.54 -32.93 -21.06
N ILE A 507 10.52 -32.36 -20.37
CA ILE A 507 11.79 -33.05 -20.11
C ILE A 507 11.54 -34.03 -18.96
N ASP A 508 11.46 -35.30 -19.32
CA ASP A 508 11.50 -36.43 -18.40
C ASP A 508 12.73 -36.30 -17.49
N THR A 509 12.51 -36.05 -16.20
CA THR A 509 13.56 -35.84 -15.19
C THR A 509 13.44 -36.91 -14.12
N THR A 510 13.88 -38.12 -14.45
CA THR A 510 14.43 -39.03 -13.44
C THR A 510 15.73 -38.43 -12.90
N PHE A 511 15.72 -38.04 -11.63
CA PHE A 511 16.91 -37.61 -10.89
C PHE A 511 17.90 -38.78 -10.76
N GLY A 512 18.85 -38.83 -11.69
CA GLY A 512 19.98 -39.74 -11.66
C GLY A 512 20.99 -39.31 -12.71
N GLN A 513 22.08 -38.66 -12.26
CA GLN A 513 23.25 -38.21 -13.04
C GLN A 513 23.02 -37.02 -13.98
N LEU A 514 23.55 -35.85 -13.58
CA LEU A 514 23.59 -34.61 -14.36
C LEU A 514 24.34 -34.81 -15.69
N THR A 515 23.63 -34.63 -16.80
CA THR A 515 24.18 -34.24 -18.10
C THR A 515 23.53 -32.91 -18.48
N VAL A 516 24.31 -31.82 -18.55
CA VAL A 516 23.83 -30.53 -19.08
C VAL A 516 23.44 -30.76 -20.55
N ARG A 517 22.18 -30.55 -20.91
CA ARG A 517 21.73 -30.69 -22.30
C ARG A 517 22.16 -29.46 -23.10
N ALA A 518 22.87 -29.66 -24.22
CA ALA A 518 23.24 -28.58 -25.11
C ALA A 518 21.98 -27.89 -25.68
N LEU A 519 21.92 -26.56 -25.59
CA LEU A 519 20.94 -25.73 -26.27
C LEU A 519 21.24 -25.72 -27.78
N ALA A 520 20.19 -25.58 -28.59
CA ALA A 520 20.30 -25.41 -30.03
C ALA A 520 19.62 -24.11 -30.45
N GLY A 521 20.32 -23.31 -31.26
CA GLY A 521 19.82 -22.05 -31.78
C GLY A 521 20.95 -21.11 -32.19
N ARG A 522 20.59 -20.09 -32.96
CA ARG A 522 21.49 -19.04 -33.41
C ARG A 522 21.23 -17.75 -32.66
N VAL A 523 22.22 -17.28 -31.91
CA VAL A 523 22.08 -16.10 -31.05
C VAL A 523 22.87 -14.93 -31.63
N LEU A 524 22.21 -13.77 -31.69
CA LEU A 524 22.88 -12.50 -31.98
C LEU A 524 23.31 -11.85 -30.65
N LEU A 525 24.61 -11.70 -30.44
CA LEU A 525 25.18 -10.99 -29.30
C LEU A 525 25.55 -9.56 -29.71
N ILE A 526 25.00 -8.57 -29.03
CA ILE A 526 25.23 -7.14 -29.29
C ILE A 526 25.93 -6.53 -28.07
N GLU A 527 27.24 -6.36 -28.18
CA GLU A 527 28.16 -5.93 -27.13
C GLU A 527 29.29 -5.12 -27.76
N ASP A 528 29.58 -3.92 -27.24
CA ASP A 528 30.57 -3.00 -27.81
C ASP A 528 31.98 -3.24 -27.30
N ASP A 529 32.13 -3.85 -26.12
CA ASP A 529 33.43 -4.20 -25.59
C ASP A 529 33.91 -5.57 -26.12
N PRO A 530 35.05 -5.66 -26.83
CA PRO A 530 35.53 -6.91 -27.43
C PRO A 530 35.81 -8.02 -26.42
N ILE A 531 36.24 -7.69 -25.20
CA ILE A 531 36.56 -8.69 -24.16
C ILE A 531 35.27 -9.29 -23.61
N SER A 532 34.28 -8.45 -23.31
CA SER A 532 32.94 -8.88 -22.87
C SER A 532 32.26 -9.71 -23.95
N GLN A 533 32.37 -9.29 -25.21
CA GLN A 533 31.85 -10.03 -26.35
C GLN A 533 32.49 -11.41 -26.50
N GLU A 534 33.81 -11.53 -26.31
CA GLU A 534 34.54 -12.80 -26.39
C GLU A 534 34.16 -13.75 -25.23
N ILE A 535 34.00 -13.23 -24.01
CA ILE A 535 33.57 -14.00 -22.83
C ILE A 535 32.14 -14.55 -23.02
N GLU A 536 31.20 -13.66 -23.35
CA GLU A 536 29.79 -14.01 -23.50
C GLU A 536 29.59 -14.94 -24.71
N SER A 537 30.31 -14.72 -25.81
CA SER A 537 30.32 -15.63 -26.96
C SER A 537 30.84 -17.02 -26.59
N ALA A 538 31.97 -17.11 -25.88
CA ALA A 538 32.53 -18.40 -25.45
C ALA A 538 31.56 -19.19 -24.55
N GLN A 539 30.87 -18.51 -23.62
CA GLN A 539 29.85 -19.13 -22.78
C GLN A 539 28.67 -19.65 -23.61
N LEU A 540 28.17 -18.86 -24.56
CA LEU A 540 27.05 -19.23 -25.42
C LEU A 540 27.40 -20.41 -26.35
N VAL A 541 28.61 -20.43 -26.91
CA VAL A 541 29.10 -21.56 -27.72
C VAL A 541 29.22 -22.82 -26.89
N GLN A 542 29.68 -22.74 -25.64
CA GLN A 542 29.70 -23.89 -24.72
C GLN A 542 28.30 -24.41 -24.39
N PHE A 543 27.28 -23.56 -24.41
CA PHE A 543 25.89 -23.99 -24.28
C PHE A 543 25.36 -24.68 -25.56
N GLY A 544 26.14 -24.81 -26.62
CA GLY A 544 25.75 -25.45 -27.88
C GLY A 544 25.19 -24.49 -28.94
N LEU A 545 25.26 -23.17 -28.70
CA LEU A 545 24.64 -22.16 -29.55
C LEU A 545 25.59 -21.66 -30.65
N SER A 546 25.02 -21.30 -31.80
CA SER A 546 25.74 -20.61 -32.86
C SER A 546 25.68 -19.10 -32.62
N VAL A 547 26.80 -18.47 -32.28
CA VAL A 547 26.83 -17.04 -31.93
C VAL A 547 27.25 -16.20 -33.12
N VAL A 548 26.56 -15.09 -33.35
CA VAL A 548 26.98 -14.02 -34.26
C VAL A 548 27.09 -12.75 -33.43
N CYS A 549 28.21 -12.06 -33.52
CA CYS A 549 28.45 -10.85 -32.74
C CYS A 549 28.23 -9.58 -33.56
N ALA A 550 27.79 -8.51 -32.90
CA ALA A 550 27.70 -7.16 -33.45
C ALA A 550 28.28 -6.17 -32.44
N ALA A 551 29.20 -5.31 -32.88
CA ALA A 551 29.85 -4.33 -32.02
C ALA A 551 29.03 -3.03 -31.85
N SER A 552 27.90 -2.91 -32.56
CA SER A 552 27.05 -1.71 -32.49
C SER A 552 25.61 -1.97 -32.88
N GLY A 553 24.69 -1.12 -32.40
CA GLY A 553 23.27 -1.16 -32.77
C GLY A 553 22.99 -1.11 -34.29
N PRO A 554 23.64 -0.24 -35.08
CA PRO A 554 23.44 -0.19 -36.54
C PRO A 554 23.92 -1.46 -37.26
N GLU A 555 25.03 -2.04 -36.82
CA GLU A 555 25.54 -3.30 -37.33
C GLU A 555 24.55 -4.44 -37.01
N ALA A 556 24.06 -4.49 -35.77
CA ALA A 556 23.06 -5.46 -35.34
C ALA A 556 21.78 -5.39 -36.19
N LEU A 557 21.26 -4.18 -36.44
CA LEU A 557 20.07 -4.00 -37.28
C LEU A 557 20.30 -4.46 -38.73
N LYS A 558 21.49 -4.24 -39.29
CA LYS A 558 21.85 -4.75 -40.63
C LYS A 558 21.94 -6.28 -40.67
N LEU A 559 22.49 -6.90 -39.62
CA LEU A 559 22.55 -8.36 -39.48
C LEU A 559 21.14 -8.96 -39.35
N ILE A 560 20.27 -8.34 -38.55
CA ILE A 560 18.88 -8.75 -38.38
C ILE A 560 18.07 -8.62 -39.68
N ASP A 561 18.33 -7.61 -40.49
CA ASP A 561 17.66 -7.43 -41.79
C ASP A 561 18.13 -8.48 -42.84
N THR A 562 19.25 -9.18 -42.61
CA THR A 562 19.87 -10.11 -43.57
C THR A 562 19.93 -11.57 -43.10
N GLN A 563 19.76 -11.83 -41.80
CA GLN A 563 19.91 -13.14 -41.18
C GLN A 563 18.81 -13.37 -40.13
N VAL A 564 18.48 -14.64 -39.89
CA VAL A 564 17.49 -15.04 -38.89
C VAL A 564 18.23 -15.52 -37.63
N PHE A 565 17.73 -15.10 -36.47
CA PHE A 565 18.24 -15.44 -35.15
C PHE A 565 17.10 -15.98 -34.28
N ASP A 566 17.44 -16.92 -33.40
CA ASP A 566 16.52 -17.57 -32.46
C ASP A 566 16.46 -16.83 -31.11
N ALA A 567 17.52 -16.10 -30.76
CA ALA A 567 17.53 -15.15 -29.65
C ALA A 567 18.51 -14.00 -29.89
N VAL A 568 18.29 -12.89 -29.18
CA VAL A 568 19.15 -11.69 -29.22
C VAL A 568 19.54 -11.33 -27.80
N ILE A 569 20.83 -11.21 -27.53
CA ILE A 569 21.39 -10.68 -26.29
C ILE A 569 21.91 -9.28 -26.61
N LEU A 570 21.47 -8.30 -25.83
CA LEU A 570 21.71 -6.89 -26.12
C LEU A 570 22.17 -6.16 -24.85
N ASP A 571 23.38 -5.61 -24.87
CA ASP A 571 23.77 -4.61 -23.88
C ASP A 571 22.94 -3.33 -24.02
N ILE A 572 22.40 -2.84 -22.91
CA ILE A 572 21.72 -1.55 -22.86
C ILE A 572 22.73 -0.39 -22.95
N GLY A 573 23.97 -0.62 -22.48
CA GLY A 573 25.04 0.36 -22.31
C GLY A 573 25.79 0.80 -23.58
N LEU A 574 25.28 0.51 -24.78
CA LEU A 574 26.00 0.75 -26.03
C LEU A 574 26.39 2.23 -26.27
N PRO A 575 27.55 2.49 -26.89
CA PRO A 575 28.00 3.83 -27.23
C PRO A 575 27.20 4.39 -28.41
N TYR A 576 26.94 5.71 -28.38
CA TYR A 576 26.24 6.50 -29.41
C TYR A 576 24.72 6.22 -29.60
N ILE A 577 24.24 5.00 -29.37
CA ILE A 577 22.82 4.63 -29.48
C ILE A 577 22.38 3.90 -28.22
N ASP A 578 21.32 4.39 -27.59
CA ASP A 578 20.66 3.76 -26.45
C ASP A 578 20.15 2.34 -26.84
N GLY A 579 20.55 1.28 -26.12
CA GLY A 579 20.09 -0.10 -26.38
C GLY A 579 18.55 -0.23 -26.34
N PHE A 580 17.85 0.64 -25.60
CA PHE A 580 16.38 0.71 -25.69
C PHE A 580 15.87 1.12 -27.07
N ALA A 581 16.62 1.92 -27.83
CA ALA A 581 16.28 2.32 -29.19
C ALA A 581 16.46 1.16 -30.18
N VAL A 582 17.48 0.31 -29.97
CA VAL A 582 17.70 -0.90 -30.78
C VAL A 582 16.53 -1.86 -30.60
N ALA A 583 16.14 -2.18 -29.36
CA ALA A 583 15.00 -3.05 -29.08
C ALA A 583 13.68 -2.54 -29.70
N ARG A 584 13.38 -1.23 -29.57
CA ARG A 584 12.20 -0.62 -30.22
C ARG A 584 12.25 -0.73 -31.74
N SER A 585 13.42 -0.53 -32.32
CA SER A 585 13.66 -0.63 -33.77
C SER A 585 13.43 -2.06 -34.28
N MET A 586 13.78 -3.07 -33.49
CA MET A 586 13.52 -4.49 -33.77
C MET A 586 12.02 -4.81 -33.69
N ARG A 587 11.32 -4.33 -32.65
CA ARG A 587 9.87 -4.52 -32.52
C ARG A 587 9.07 -3.80 -33.60
N ALA A 588 9.49 -2.59 -33.99
CA ALA A 588 8.88 -1.84 -35.09
C ALA A 588 9.02 -2.55 -36.46
N ARG A 589 10.03 -3.42 -36.62
CA ARG A 589 10.20 -4.31 -37.79
C ARG A 589 9.33 -5.56 -37.73
N GLY A 590 8.54 -5.75 -36.66
CA GLY A 590 7.66 -6.90 -36.49
C GLY A 590 8.38 -8.17 -36.01
N LEU A 591 9.61 -8.06 -35.49
CA LEU A 591 10.37 -9.21 -35.02
C LEU A 591 9.84 -9.68 -33.66
N SER A 592 9.47 -10.95 -33.57
CA SER A 592 9.05 -11.63 -32.34
C SER A 592 10.17 -12.44 -31.66
N VAL A 593 11.40 -12.34 -32.18
CA VAL A 593 12.57 -13.00 -31.57
C VAL A 593 12.77 -12.52 -30.13
N PRO A 594 13.08 -13.41 -29.18
CA PRO A 594 13.36 -13.02 -27.81
C PRO A 594 14.57 -12.07 -27.73
N VAL A 595 14.43 -10.97 -26.99
CA VAL A 595 15.49 -9.97 -26.74
C VAL A 595 15.80 -9.90 -25.25
N ILE A 596 16.99 -10.34 -24.86
CA ILE A 596 17.54 -10.31 -23.50
C ILE A 596 18.37 -9.05 -23.32
N ALA A 597 18.02 -8.22 -22.33
CA ALA A 597 18.83 -7.08 -21.94
C ALA A 597 19.98 -7.51 -21.01
N LEU A 598 21.18 -7.01 -21.24
CA LEU A 598 22.23 -6.98 -20.22
C LEU A 598 22.25 -5.59 -19.57
N THR A 599 22.27 -5.52 -18.23
CA THR A 599 22.21 -4.24 -17.49
C THR A 599 23.11 -4.17 -16.27
N ALA A 600 23.73 -3.01 -16.03
CA ALA A 600 24.63 -2.80 -14.88
C ALA A 600 23.95 -2.19 -13.63
N ALA A 601 22.63 -1.93 -13.64
CA ALA A 601 21.91 -1.30 -12.52
C ALA A 601 20.47 -1.81 -12.34
N THR A 602 20.06 -2.02 -11.08
CA THR A 602 18.75 -2.56 -10.68
C THR A 602 17.81 -1.47 -10.15
N THR A 603 17.64 -0.34 -10.86
CA THR A 603 16.63 0.64 -10.43
C THR A 603 15.23 0.27 -10.96
N GLN A 604 14.20 0.50 -10.14
CA GLN A 604 12.79 0.26 -10.49
C GLN A 604 12.37 1.00 -11.78
N ASN A 605 13.04 2.12 -12.09
CA ASN A 605 12.79 2.94 -13.27
C ASN A 605 13.30 2.27 -14.56
N ASP A 606 14.38 1.49 -14.48
CA ASP A 606 14.96 0.79 -15.64
C ASP A 606 14.06 -0.37 -16.09
N ARG A 607 13.44 -1.09 -15.14
CA ARG A 607 12.45 -2.15 -15.45
C ARG A 607 11.25 -1.64 -16.25
N VAL A 608 10.70 -0.48 -15.90
CA VAL A 608 9.56 0.12 -16.60
C VAL A 608 9.95 0.53 -18.04
N ARG A 609 11.18 1.05 -18.21
CA ARG A 609 11.71 1.43 -19.53
C ARG A 609 12.05 0.21 -20.40
N SER A 610 12.54 -0.89 -19.82
CA SER A 610 12.82 -2.13 -20.56
C SER A 610 11.57 -2.79 -21.13
N VAL A 611 10.48 -2.85 -20.34
CA VAL A 611 9.20 -3.40 -20.82
C VAL A 611 8.62 -2.53 -21.93
N ALA A 612 8.64 -1.20 -21.77
CA ALA A 612 8.16 -0.28 -22.79
C ALA A 612 8.99 -0.30 -24.09
N ALA A 613 10.26 -0.71 -24.02
CA ALA A 613 11.14 -0.86 -25.19
C ALA A 613 11.02 -2.22 -25.90
N GLY A 614 10.34 -3.19 -25.28
CA GLY A 614 10.04 -4.49 -25.88
C GLY A 614 11.03 -5.61 -25.57
N PHE A 615 11.79 -5.53 -24.46
CA PHE A 615 12.63 -6.64 -23.98
C PHE A 615 11.82 -7.75 -23.31
N ASP A 616 12.26 -9.01 -23.47
CA ASP A 616 11.57 -10.19 -22.95
C ASP A 616 12.19 -10.71 -21.64
N ALA A 617 13.47 -10.44 -21.41
CA ALA A 617 14.19 -10.73 -20.17
C ALA A 617 15.32 -9.72 -19.94
N TYR A 618 15.88 -9.73 -18.73
CA TYR A 618 17.06 -8.95 -18.39
C TYR A 618 17.98 -9.75 -17.46
N LEU A 619 19.28 -9.58 -17.65
CA LEU A 619 20.35 -10.14 -16.83
C LEU A 619 21.20 -8.98 -16.30
N VAL A 620 21.61 -9.11 -15.04
CA VAL A 620 22.44 -8.09 -14.39
C VAL A 620 23.90 -8.44 -14.63
N LYS A 621 24.71 -7.47 -15.07
CA LYS A 621 26.17 -7.62 -15.18
C LYS A 621 26.83 -7.52 -13.78
N PRO A 622 27.80 -8.38 -13.43
CA PRO A 622 28.37 -9.46 -14.23
C PRO A 622 27.40 -10.63 -14.40
N VAL A 623 27.32 -11.18 -15.62
CA VAL A 623 26.37 -12.24 -15.96
C VAL A 623 26.93 -13.58 -15.47
N GLU A 624 26.22 -14.23 -14.55
CA GLU A 624 26.58 -15.57 -14.10
C GLU A 624 26.17 -16.62 -15.16
N SER A 625 27.06 -17.58 -15.46
CA SER A 625 26.85 -18.59 -16.51
C SER A 625 25.55 -19.39 -16.32
N ALA A 626 25.20 -19.71 -15.07
CA ALA A 626 23.97 -20.40 -14.73
C ALA A 626 22.72 -19.56 -15.05
N ASP A 627 22.72 -18.27 -14.70
CA ASP A 627 21.61 -17.36 -14.96
C ASP A 627 21.42 -17.11 -16.46
N LEU A 628 22.52 -17.04 -17.22
CA LEU A 628 22.50 -16.92 -18.67
C LEU A 628 21.91 -18.17 -19.34
N TYR A 629 22.38 -19.35 -18.94
CA TYR A 629 21.87 -20.63 -19.43
C TYR A 629 20.37 -20.77 -19.12
N ASP A 630 19.96 -20.56 -17.87
CA ASP A 630 18.57 -20.69 -17.43
C ASP A 630 17.65 -19.69 -18.13
N THR A 631 18.16 -18.51 -18.51
CA THR A 631 17.38 -17.52 -19.24
C THR A 631 17.21 -17.92 -20.70
N LEU A 632 18.26 -18.42 -21.36
CA LEU A 632 18.22 -18.85 -22.75
C LEU A 632 17.45 -20.16 -22.95
N ALA A 633 17.56 -21.09 -22.00
CA ALA A 633 16.85 -22.36 -22.01
C ALA A 633 15.32 -22.18 -21.98
N ARG A 634 14.81 -21.02 -21.57
CA ARG A 634 13.37 -20.69 -21.62
C ARG A 634 12.84 -20.52 -23.05
N TRP A 635 13.72 -20.20 -24.00
CA TRP A 635 13.32 -19.81 -25.35
C TRP A 635 13.99 -20.62 -26.45
N LEU A 636 15.11 -21.27 -26.18
CA LEU A 636 15.84 -22.10 -27.14
C LEU A 636 15.59 -23.60 -26.88
N GLY A 637 15.42 -24.36 -27.96
CA GLY A 637 15.25 -25.82 -27.90
C GLY A 637 16.54 -26.54 -27.49
N HIS A 638 16.45 -27.83 -27.16
CA HIS A 638 17.62 -28.65 -26.83
C HIS A 638 18.05 -29.45 -28.06
N GLY A 639 19.34 -29.39 -28.40
CA GLY A 639 19.91 -30.18 -29.49
C GLY A 639 20.23 -31.59 -29.03
N ALA A 640 20.01 -32.59 -29.89
CA ALA A 640 20.46 -33.95 -29.64
C ALA A 640 21.97 -34.07 -29.93
N ILE A 641 22.81 -33.90 -28.90
CA ILE A 641 24.23 -34.27 -28.95
C ILE A 641 24.61 -34.94 -27.62
N ASP A 642 25.16 -36.14 -27.75
CA ASP A 642 25.62 -36.98 -26.64
C ASP A 642 27.05 -36.57 -26.27
N PHE A 643 27.24 -35.95 -25.10
CA PHE A 643 28.56 -35.63 -24.57
C PHE A 643 29.00 -36.75 -23.61
N GLY A 644 29.67 -37.75 -24.16
CA GLY A 644 30.45 -38.71 -23.38
C GLY A 644 31.74 -38.06 -22.89
N GLY A 645 31.82 -37.76 -21.59
CA GLY A 645 33.05 -37.26 -20.95
C GLY A 645 32.86 -36.95 -19.47
N SER A 646 33.02 -37.97 -18.62
CA SER A 646 33.01 -37.83 -17.16
C SER A 646 34.29 -37.12 -16.67
N GLY A 647 34.18 -35.82 -16.40
CA GLY A 647 35.14 -35.07 -15.58
C GLY A 647 34.48 -34.66 -14.27
N GLN A 648 34.92 -35.24 -13.15
CA GLN A 648 34.48 -34.86 -11.81
C GLN A 648 34.81 -33.38 -11.54
N MET A 649 33.80 -32.55 -11.25
CA MET A 649 34.02 -31.30 -10.53
C MET A 649 34.24 -31.64 -9.05
N ALA A 650 35.51 -31.67 -8.64
CA ALA A 650 35.90 -31.68 -7.25
C ALA A 650 35.64 -30.29 -6.64
N ALA A 651 34.90 -30.24 -5.53
CA ALA A 651 34.81 -29.07 -4.69
C ALA A 651 36.21 -28.79 -4.09
N VAL A 652 36.84 -27.70 -4.51
CA VAL A 652 38.08 -27.20 -3.90
C VAL A 652 37.75 -25.90 -3.17
N SER A 653 37.86 -25.94 -1.83
CA SER A 653 37.85 -24.75 -0.98
C SER A 653 38.99 -23.81 -1.35
N PRO A 654 38.81 -22.47 -1.37
CA PRO A 654 39.94 -21.58 -1.61
C PRO A 654 40.88 -21.59 -0.40
N PRO A 655 42.20 -21.76 -0.60
CA PRO A 655 43.18 -21.41 0.41
C PRO A 655 43.20 -19.87 0.53
N ARG A 656 43.36 -19.35 1.74
CA ARG A 656 43.72 -17.94 1.95
C ARG A 656 44.92 -17.88 2.88
N ASP A 657 46.09 -17.90 2.25
CA ASP A 657 47.30 -17.30 2.81
C ASP A 657 47.36 -15.82 2.41
N ASP A 658 48.09 -15.04 3.20
CA ASP A 658 48.52 -13.67 2.95
C ASP A 658 48.83 -13.42 1.45
N HIS A 659 48.33 -12.33 0.87
CA HIS A 659 49.08 -11.36 0.06
C HIS A 659 48.13 -10.34 -0.58
N THR A 660 48.69 -9.18 -0.92
CA THR A 660 48.13 -8.03 -1.64
C THR A 660 47.74 -8.36 -3.09
N ASP A 661 47.11 -9.50 -3.34
CA ASP A 661 46.84 -10.03 -4.68
C ASP A 661 45.38 -9.76 -5.08
N TYR A 662 45.18 -8.83 -6.00
CA TYR A 662 43.88 -8.43 -6.56
C TYR A 662 43.50 -9.26 -7.79
N LEU A 663 44.38 -10.18 -8.23
CA LEU A 663 44.15 -11.05 -9.36
C LEU A 663 43.67 -12.43 -8.90
N HIS A 664 42.35 -12.59 -8.76
CA HIS A 664 41.74 -13.87 -8.35
C HIS A 664 41.63 -14.87 -9.51
N VAL A 665 42.78 -15.38 -9.97
CA VAL A 665 42.93 -16.26 -11.14
C VAL A 665 41.97 -17.45 -11.12
N GLN A 666 41.91 -18.21 -10.03
CA GLN A 666 41.07 -19.42 -9.97
C GLN A 666 39.57 -19.08 -10.09
N ALA A 667 39.11 -18.04 -9.40
CA ALA A 667 37.71 -17.61 -9.48
C ALA A 667 37.35 -17.14 -10.90
N ALA A 668 38.27 -16.49 -11.59
CA ALA A 668 38.07 -16.07 -12.97
C ALA A 668 38.06 -17.25 -13.95
N ILE A 669 38.92 -18.24 -13.75
CA ILE A 669 38.93 -19.49 -14.53
C ILE A 669 37.65 -20.28 -14.31
N ASP A 670 37.14 -20.34 -13.08
CA ASP A 670 35.87 -21.01 -12.76
C ASP A 670 34.68 -20.33 -13.46
N ARG A 671 34.66 -18.99 -13.55
CA ARG A 671 33.67 -18.21 -14.35
C ARG A 671 33.75 -18.50 -15.85
N LEU A 672 34.94 -18.82 -16.33
CA LEU A 672 35.20 -19.27 -17.71
C LEU A 672 35.15 -20.80 -17.85
N MET A 673 34.46 -21.49 -16.93
CA MET A 673 34.21 -22.93 -16.97
C MET A 673 35.50 -23.77 -17.07
N GLY A 674 36.57 -23.33 -16.41
CA GLY A 674 37.87 -24.01 -16.40
C GLY A 674 38.81 -23.63 -17.55
N ASN A 675 38.43 -22.70 -18.44
CA ASN A 675 39.23 -22.35 -19.62
C ASN A 675 40.38 -21.36 -19.29
N ALA A 676 41.46 -21.89 -18.71
CA ALA A 676 42.64 -21.13 -18.33
C ALA A 676 43.35 -20.43 -19.52
N THR A 677 43.34 -21.05 -20.71
CA THR A 677 43.94 -20.47 -21.92
C THR A 677 43.18 -19.23 -22.38
N LEU A 678 41.85 -19.30 -22.39
CA LEU A 678 40.98 -18.16 -22.69
C LEU A 678 41.16 -17.05 -21.64
N TYR A 679 41.18 -17.41 -20.35
CA TYR A 679 41.42 -16.44 -19.29
C TYR A 679 42.73 -15.67 -19.49
N ARG A 680 43.83 -16.38 -19.78
CA ARG A 680 45.13 -15.76 -20.03
C ARG A 680 45.12 -14.83 -21.26
N LYS A 681 44.43 -15.22 -22.34
CA LYS A 681 44.26 -14.39 -23.54
C LYS A 681 43.49 -13.11 -23.23
N LEU A 682 42.35 -13.22 -22.56
CA LEU A 682 41.50 -12.08 -22.19
C LEU A 682 42.20 -11.14 -21.20
N LEU A 683 42.96 -11.70 -20.26
CA LEU A 683 43.73 -10.91 -19.30
C LEU A 683 44.87 -10.13 -19.98
N ALA A 684 45.49 -10.70 -21.03
CA ALA A 684 46.47 -10.00 -21.86
C ALA A 684 45.85 -8.85 -22.67
N GLN A 685 44.68 -9.07 -23.29
CA GLN A 685 43.93 -8.01 -23.97
C GLN A 685 43.51 -6.91 -22.98
N PHE A 686 43.03 -7.30 -21.79
CA PHE A 686 42.63 -6.36 -20.76
C PHE A 686 43.79 -5.54 -20.24
N SER A 687 44.97 -6.12 -20.04
CA SER A 687 46.20 -5.41 -19.65
C SER A 687 46.51 -4.25 -20.60
N GLU A 688 46.41 -4.49 -21.92
CA GLU A 688 46.63 -3.45 -22.93
C GLU A 688 45.58 -2.32 -22.84
N GLN A 689 44.31 -2.67 -22.58
CA GLN A 689 43.23 -1.69 -22.37
C GLN A 689 43.38 -0.92 -21.05
N LEU A 690 43.77 -1.59 -19.96
CA LEU A 690 43.94 -1.04 -18.62
C LEU A 690 44.94 0.11 -18.61
N ASP A 691 46.01 -0.01 -19.39
CA ASP A 691 47.03 1.02 -19.50
C ASP A 691 46.70 2.08 -20.56
N ARG A 692 46.25 1.70 -21.77
CA ARG A 692 46.03 2.67 -22.85
C ARG A 692 44.68 3.37 -22.80
N HIS A 693 43.59 2.60 -22.63
CA HIS A 693 42.22 3.12 -22.70
C HIS A 693 41.78 3.69 -21.35
N TYR A 694 41.98 2.93 -20.27
CA TYR A 694 41.54 3.33 -18.94
C TYR A 694 42.54 4.24 -18.20
N GLY A 695 43.82 4.30 -18.61
CA GLY A 695 44.74 5.34 -18.14
C GLY A 695 44.29 6.76 -18.53
N ARG A 696 43.63 6.93 -19.69
CA ARG A 696 43.06 8.22 -20.13
C ARG A 696 41.83 8.62 -19.32
N LEU A 697 41.13 7.66 -18.71
CA LEU A 697 39.92 7.92 -17.92
C LEU A 697 40.22 8.84 -16.74
N VAL A 698 41.35 8.65 -16.05
CA VAL A 698 41.76 9.52 -14.93
C VAL A 698 41.96 10.95 -15.38
N THR A 699 42.57 11.15 -16.54
CA THR A 699 42.74 12.50 -17.12
C THR A 699 41.39 13.13 -17.47
N ILE A 700 40.45 12.36 -18.01
CA ILE A 700 39.09 12.82 -18.31
C ILE A 700 38.36 13.20 -17.03
N LEU A 701 38.40 12.35 -15.99
CA LEU A 701 37.71 12.58 -14.71
C LEU A 701 38.25 13.81 -13.97
N LEU A 702 39.57 14.02 -13.98
CA LEU A 702 40.20 15.22 -13.39
C LEU A 702 39.90 16.50 -14.18
N GLY A 703 39.56 16.38 -15.46
CA GLY A 703 39.17 17.50 -16.32
C GLY A 703 37.70 17.91 -16.23
N LEU A 704 36.85 17.11 -15.57
CA LEU A 704 35.43 17.43 -15.39
C LEU A 704 35.25 18.48 -14.29
N ASP A 705 34.43 19.49 -14.57
CA ASP A 705 34.02 20.51 -13.59
C ASP A 705 32.51 20.77 -13.64
N ALA A 706 32.04 21.70 -12.81
CA ALA A 706 30.61 22.06 -12.75
C ALA A 706 30.08 22.72 -14.04
N LYS A 707 30.95 23.08 -14.99
CA LYS A 707 30.63 23.70 -16.29
C LYS A 707 30.77 22.74 -17.45
N SER A 708 31.29 21.53 -17.24
CA SER A 708 31.41 20.51 -18.28
C SER A 708 30.05 20.19 -18.91
N THR A 709 30.07 20.02 -20.22
CA THR A 709 28.91 19.73 -21.05
C THR A 709 28.38 18.33 -20.79
N ALA A 710 27.09 18.11 -21.09
CA ALA A 710 26.49 16.79 -20.98
C ALA A 710 27.21 15.73 -21.84
N ALA A 711 27.81 16.13 -22.97
CA ALA A 711 28.59 15.23 -23.82
C ALA A 711 29.87 14.73 -23.14
N GLU A 712 30.56 15.59 -22.39
CA GLU A 712 31.78 15.22 -21.65
C GLU A 712 31.48 14.22 -20.52
N PHE A 713 30.37 14.40 -19.80
CA PHE A 713 29.90 13.41 -18.82
C PHE A 713 29.55 12.06 -19.45
N VAL A 714 28.92 12.07 -20.63
CA VAL A 714 28.54 10.83 -21.34
C VAL A 714 29.78 10.05 -21.80
N VAL A 715 30.81 10.73 -22.29
CA VAL A 715 32.09 10.09 -22.69
C VAL A 715 32.76 9.43 -21.49
N ALA A 716 32.87 10.13 -20.36
CA ALA A 716 33.44 9.56 -19.14
C ALA A 716 32.60 8.38 -18.63
N GLN A 717 31.28 8.50 -18.68
CA GLN A 717 30.37 7.47 -18.21
C GLN A 717 30.47 6.19 -19.06
N SER A 718 30.56 6.30 -20.39
CA SER A 718 30.70 5.15 -21.29
C SER A 718 31.97 4.35 -21.00
N LEU A 719 33.11 5.03 -20.80
CA LEU A 719 34.37 4.36 -20.44
C LEU A 719 34.30 3.64 -19.09
N VAL A 720 33.71 4.27 -18.07
CA VAL A 720 33.55 3.67 -16.74
C VAL A 720 32.57 2.50 -16.78
N HIS A 721 31.53 2.60 -17.60
CA HIS A 721 30.54 1.55 -17.79
C HIS A 721 31.17 0.29 -18.40
N SER A 722 31.94 0.46 -19.48
CA SER A 722 32.72 -0.61 -20.11
C SER A 722 33.68 -1.26 -19.11
N LEU A 723 34.44 -0.45 -18.37
CA LEU A 723 35.40 -0.95 -17.38
C LEU A 723 34.76 -1.79 -16.29
N LYS A 724 33.61 -1.35 -15.78
CA LYS A 724 32.86 -2.07 -14.75
C LYS A 724 32.46 -3.46 -15.25
N GLY A 725 31.99 -3.57 -16.49
CA GLY A 725 31.59 -4.83 -17.11
C GLY A 725 32.78 -5.79 -17.23
N VAL A 726 33.85 -5.34 -17.88
CA VAL A 726 35.05 -6.15 -18.12
C VAL A 726 35.71 -6.59 -16.82
N ALA A 727 35.87 -5.69 -15.85
CA ALA A 727 36.45 -6.01 -14.54
C ALA A 727 35.60 -7.05 -13.79
N GLY A 728 34.27 -6.95 -13.87
CA GLY A 728 33.37 -7.94 -13.28
C GLY A 728 33.53 -9.32 -13.92
N ASN A 729 33.60 -9.38 -15.25
CA ASN A 729 33.72 -10.64 -15.99
C ASN A 729 35.09 -11.32 -15.77
N LEU A 730 36.15 -10.55 -15.58
CA LEU A 730 37.50 -11.06 -15.27
C LEU A 730 37.75 -11.33 -13.78
N ALA A 731 36.72 -11.24 -12.93
CA ALA A 731 36.81 -11.39 -11.47
C ALA A 731 37.80 -10.42 -10.79
N LEU A 732 37.92 -9.21 -11.34
CA LEU A 732 38.65 -8.08 -10.75
C LEU A 732 37.67 -7.26 -9.88
N GLU A 733 37.23 -7.86 -8.77
CA GLU A 733 36.08 -7.39 -7.99
C GLU A 733 36.27 -5.97 -7.46
N GLU A 734 37.45 -5.65 -6.95
CA GLU A 734 37.79 -4.33 -6.41
C GLU A 734 37.74 -3.24 -7.50
N LEU A 735 38.20 -3.57 -8.71
CA LEU A 735 38.18 -2.65 -9.85
C LEU A 735 36.74 -2.41 -10.34
N ALA A 736 35.92 -3.46 -10.37
CA ALA A 736 34.51 -3.37 -10.73
C ALA A 736 33.71 -2.52 -9.73
N VAL A 737 34.00 -2.62 -8.44
CA VAL A 737 33.36 -1.81 -7.38
C VAL A 737 33.71 -0.33 -7.54
N LEU A 738 35.00 0.02 -7.69
CA LEU A 738 35.43 1.41 -7.87
C LEU A 738 34.85 2.02 -9.15
N ALA A 739 34.85 1.28 -10.26
CA ALA A 739 34.20 1.72 -11.49
C ALA A 739 32.69 1.95 -11.28
N GLY A 740 32.01 1.07 -10.54
CA GLY A 740 30.59 1.23 -10.20
C GLY A 740 30.28 2.49 -9.38
N ASP A 741 31.15 2.88 -8.45
CA ASP A 741 30.99 4.10 -7.67
C ASP A 741 31.23 5.36 -8.51
N ILE A 742 32.20 5.34 -9.43
CA ILE A 742 32.44 6.43 -10.37
C ILE A 742 31.23 6.59 -11.32
N ASP A 743 30.71 5.49 -11.90
CA ASP A 743 29.54 5.50 -12.79
C ASP A 743 28.30 6.14 -12.11
N ARG A 744 28.10 5.86 -10.82
CA ARG A 744 26.99 6.44 -10.04
C ARG A 744 27.07 7.96 -9.96
N HIS A 745 28.27 8.53 -9.80
CA HIS A 745 28.46 9.98 -9.77
C HIS A 745 28.22 10.61 -11.14
N LEU A 746 28.75 10.00 -12.19
CA LEU A 746 28.60 10.48 -13.57
C LEU A 746 27.14 10.46 -14.04
N LYS A 747 26.37 9.41 -13.68
CA LYS A 747 24.92 9.34 -13.91
C LYS A 747 24.14 10.50 -13.30
N GLN A 748 24.61 11.01 -12.16
CA GLN A 748 24.00 12.17 -11.49
C GLN A 748 24.54 13.52 -11.99
N ARG A 749 25.38 13.53 -13.03
CA ARG A 749 26.14 14.70 -13.51
C ARG A 749 26.93 15.38 -12.40
N LYS A 750 27.53 14.56 -11.53
CA LYS A 750 28.44 15.02 -10.47
C LYS A 750 29.84 14.57 -10.78
N VAL A 751 30.80 15.45 -10.58
CA VAL A 751 32.22 15.12 -10.67
C VAL A 751 32.58 14.19 -9.49
N PRO A 752 33.19 13.02 -9.74
CA PRO A 752 33.68 12.14 -8.67
C PRO A 752 34.68 12.85 -7.76
N ALA A 753 34.70 12.49 -6.47
CA ALA A 753 35.65 13.08 -5.53
C ALA A 753 37.10 12.71 -5.90
N PRO A 754 38.09 13.62 -5.74
CA PRO A 754 39.50 13.32 -6.06
C PRO A 754 40.03 12.06 -5.38
N THR A 755 39.63 11.82 -4.13
CA THR A 755 40.00 10.61 -3.38
C THR A 755 39.53 9.32 -4.05
N LEU A 756 38.37 9.34 -4.73
CA LEU A 756 37.85 8.17 -5.44
C LEU A 756 38.64 7.95 -6.75
N ILE A 757 39.02 9.03 -7.43
CA ILE A 757 39.87 8.99 -8.63
C ILE A 757 41.27 8.47 -8.29
N ASP A 758 41.86 8.94 -7.19
CA ASP A 758 43.17 8.50 -6.71
C ASP A 758 43.16 7.01 -6.31
N SER A 759 42.08 6.56 -5.65
CA SER A 759 41.91 5.14 -5.28
C SER A 759 41.81 4.25 -6.51
N PHE A 760 41.09 4.71 -7.54
CA PHE A 760 40.99 4.03 -8.82
C PHE A 760 42.34 3.93 -9.53
N GLU A 761 43.10 5.02 -9.62
CA GLU A 761 44.40 5.01 -10.28
C GLU A 761 45.43 4.14 -9.55
N THR A 762 45.41 4.15 -8.21
CA THR A 762 46.28 3.30 -7.39
C THR A 762 46.02 1.81 -7.66
N LEU A 763 44.74 1.41 -7.64
CA LEU A 763 44.37 0.02 -7.91
C LEU A 763 44.68 -0.38 -9.36
N ARG A 764 44.45 0.52 -10.33
CA ARG A 764 44.73 0.29 -11.74
C ARG A 764 46.21 -0.05 -11.97
N LEU A 765 47.12 0.71 -11.35
CA LEU A 765 48.56 0.47 -11.44
C LEU A 765 48.97 -0.84 -10.78
N GLN A 766 48.45 -1.13 -9.58
CA GLN A 766 48.73 -2.39 -8.88
C GLN A 766 48.25 -3.61 -9.66
N LEU A 767 47.06 -3.55 -10.26
CA LEU A 767 46.53 -4.61 -11.12
C LEU A 767 47.33 -4.77 -12.40
N SER A 768 47.80 -3.68 -13.02
CA SER A 768 48.66 -3.76 -14.21
C SER A 768 49.95 -4.53 -13.90
N ASP A 769 50.60 -4.24 -12.78
CA ASP A 769 51.81 -4.94 -12.33
C ASP A 769 51.55 -6.44 -12.05
N GLN A 770 50.43 -6.77 -11.40
CA GLN A 770 50.06 -8.16 -11.10
C GLN A 770 49.70 -8.96 -12.36
N ILE A 771 48.96 -8.36 -13.28
CA ILE A 771 48.62 -8.99 -14.56
C ILE A 771 49.89 -9.22 -15.38
N ALA A 772 50.81 -8.25 -15.44
CA ALA A 772 52.08 -8.41 -16.13
C ALA A 772 52.93 -9.54 -15.52
N ALA A 773 52.96 -9.66 -14.18
CA ALA A 773 53.64 -10.73 -13.49
C ALA A 773 53.05 -12.11 -13.83
N TYR A 774 51.71 -12.24 -13.80
CA TYR A 774 51.01 -13.48 -14.13
C TYR A 774 51.20 -13.89 -15.60
N LEU A 775 51.12 -12.93 -16.53
CA LEU A 775 51.28 -13.20 -17.96
C LEU A 775 52.72 -13.60 -18.33
N SER A 776 53.70 -13.22 -17.51
CA SER A 776 55.12 -13.55 -17.71
C SER A 776 55.51 -14.95 -17.23
N ASP A 777 54.64 -15.65 -16.47
CA ASP A 777 54.91 -17.01 -15.97
C ASP A 777 54.72 -18.07 -17.09
N PRO A 778 55.73 -18.91 -17.42
CA PRO A 778 55.63 -19.92 -18.47
C PRO A 778 54.77 -21.15 -18.14
N ALA A 779 54.11 -21.23 -16.98
CA ALA A 779 53.46 -22.45 -16.51
C ALA A 779 52.23 -22.87 -17.34
N GLU A 780 52.42 -23.71 -18.36
CA GLU A 780 51.41 -24.71 -18.74
C GLU A 780 51.47 -25.88 -17.74
N PRO A 781 50.39 -26.24 -17.03
CA PRO A 781 50.39 -27.41 -16.16
C PRO A 781 50.46 -28.70 -16.99
N ALA A 782 51.56 -29.45 -16.81
CA ALA A 782 51.84 -30.74 -17.43
C ALA A 782 50.88 -31.89 -17.04
N GLU A 783 49.85 -31.64 -16.23
CA GLU A 783 48.94 -32.68 -15.68
C GLU A 783 47.78 -33.06 -16.62
N TRP A 784 47.60 -32.37 -17.75
CA TRP A 784 46.51 -32.68 -18.70
C TRP A 784 46.95 -33.50 -19.92
N GLN A 785 48.24 -33.84 -20.05
CA GLN A 785 48.75 -34.67 -21.15
C GLN A 785 48.37 -36.17 -21.03
N GLN A 786 47.75 -36.61 -19.92
CA GLN A 786 47.42 -38.03 -19.70
C GLN A 786 45.94 -38.42 -19.90
N LEU A 787 45.03 -37.49 -20.21
CA LEU A 787 43.58 -37.80 -20.30
C LEU A 787 43.03 -38.16 -21.70
N ASN A 788 43.82 -38.08 -22.78
CA ASN A 788 43.36 -38.39 -24.14
C ASN A 788 43.99 -39.66 -24.74
N THR A 789 43.79 -40.81 -24.09
CA THR A 789 44.09 -42.14 -24.68
C THR A 789 42.85 -43.04 -24.82
N GLY A 790 41.64 -42.50 -24.60
CA GLY A 790 40.38 -43.20 -24.89
C GLY A 790 40.00 -43.14 -26.38
N PRO A 791 39.23 -44.11 -26.90
CA PRO A 791 38.79 -44.10 -28.30
C PRO A 791 37.85 -42.91 -28.55
N ILE A 792 38.31 -41.95 -29.35
CA ILE A 792 37.54 -40.79 -29.78
C ILE A 792 36.46 -41.24 -30.78
N ASP A 793 35.21 -40.82 -30.57
CA ASP A 793 34.16 -40.98 -31.58
C ASP A 793 34.53 -40.13 -32.80
N THR A 794 34.86 -40.79 -33.92
CA THR A 794 35.40 -40.14 -35.12
C THR A 794 34.33 -39.40 -35.93
N ARG A 795 33.05 -39.51 -35.58
CA ARG A 795 31.93 -38.93 -36.35
C ARG A 795 31.85 -37.39 -36.33
N PRO A 796 31.95 -36.68 -35.18
CA PRO A 796 31.91 -35.21 -35.14
C PRO A 796 33.11 -34.58 -35.84
N LEU A 797 34.28 -35.20 -35.68
CA LEU A 797 35.52 -34.81 -36.35
C LEU A 797 35.40 -34.97 -37.87
N MET A 798 34.79 -36.06 -38.35
CA MET A 798 34.60 -36.28 -39.78
C MET A 798 33.71 -35.20 -40.42
N PHE A 799 32.64 -34.77 -39.74
CA PHE A 799 31.78 -33.69 -40.23
C PHE A 799 32.54 -32.36 -40.39
N ARG A 800 33.40 -32.01 -39.43
CA ARG A 800 34.24 -30.80 -39.48
C ARG A 800 35.31 -30.89 -40.58
N LEU A 801 35.95 -32.04 -40.74
CA LEU A 801 36.91 -32.28 -41.83
C LEU A 801 36.24 -32.24 -43.21
N GLN A 802 34.96 -32.62 -43.30
CA GLN A 802 34.17 -32.56 -44.53
C GLN A 802 33.76 -31.12 -44.88
N ALA A 803 33.41 -30.31 -43.87
CA ALA A 803 33.21 -28.87 -44.04
C ALA A 803 34.50 -28.14 -44.46
N LEU A 804 35.64 -28.48 -43.84
CA LEU A 804 36.95 -27.95 -44.24
C LEU A 804 37.30 -28.36 -45.68
N SER A 805 37.02 -29.60 -46.06
CA SER A 805 37.22 -30.08 -47.43
C SER A 805 36.37 -29.32 -48.45
N ALA A 806 35.13 -28.95 -48.11
CA ALA A 806 34.27 -28.16 -48.97
C ALA A 806 34.74 -26.69 -49.09
N ALA A 807 35.25 -26.12 -47.99
CA ALA A 807 35.81 -24.76 -47.97
C ALA A 807 37.09 -24.67 -48.82
N ILE A 808 38.00 -25.65 -48.70
CA ILE A 808 39.21 -25.74 -49.53
C ILE A 808 38.85 -25.90 -51.01
N ALA A 809 37.90 -26.79 -51.34
CA ALA A 809 37.46 -27.03 -52.72
C ALA A 809 36.75 -25.81 -53.37
N SER A 810 36.21 -24.90 -52.56
CA SER A 810 35.57 -23.66 -53.01
C SER A 810 36.48 -22.43 -52.89
N SER A 811 37.77 -22.63 -52.56
CA SER A 811 38.75 -21.56 -52.32
C SER A 811 38.25 -20.49 -51.34
N GLN A 812 37.45 -20.89 -50.36
CA GLN A 812 36.92 -20.00 -49.34
C GLN A 812 37.97 -19.77 -48.25
N PHE A 813 37.99 -18.53 -47.74
CA PHE A 813 38.82 -18.18 -46.59
C PHE A 813 38.34 -18.94 -45.35
N ILE A 814 39.25 -19.67 -44.71
CA ILE A 814 38.99 -20.41 -43.48
C ILE A 814 39.69 -19.64 -42.36
N SER A 815 38.95 -19.29 -41.30
CA SER A 815 39.54 -18.56 -40.18
C SER A 815 40.54 -19.45 -39.42
N GLU A 816 41.61 -18.84 -38.89
CA GLU A 816 42.57 -19.51 -38.00
C GLU A 816 41.89 -20.16 -36.79
N GLU A 817 40.79 -19.55 -36.32
CA GLU A 817 39.95 -20.08 -35.23
C GLU A 817 39.26 -21.41 -35.62
N THR A 818 38.72 -21.50 -36.84
CA THR A 818 38.13 -22.75 -37.36
C THR A 818 39.19 -23.84 -37.52
N LEU A 819 40.41 -23.48 -37.93
CA LEU A 819 41.53 -24.40 -38.04
C LEU A 819 41.97 -24.88 -36.66
N ALA A 820 42.13 -23.98 -35.69
CA ALA A 820 42.49 -24.31 -34.32
C ALA A 820 41.47 -25.27 -33.66
N ASP A 821 40.18 -25.07 -33.92
CA ASP A 821 39.09 -25.94 -33.43
C ASP A 821 39.16 -27.35 -33.99
N ILE A 822 39.49 -27.51 -35.28
CA ILE A 822 39.66 -28.82 -35.91
C ILE A 822 40.94 -29.49 -35.37
N ALA A 823 42.03 -28.72 -35.24
CA ALA A 823 43.29 -29.19 -34.69
C ALA A 823 43.13 -29.71 -33.26
N ALA A 824 42.33 -29.01 -32.44
CA ALA A 824 42.03 -29.38 -31.05
C ALA A 824 41.24 -30.70 -30.93
N CYS A 825 40.46 -31.04 -31.96
CA CYS A 825 39.67 -32.27 -32.00
C CYS A 825 40.44 -33.48 -32.56
N LEU A 826 41.66 -33.28 -33.08
CA LEU A 826 42.49 -34.37 -33.59
C LEU A 826 43.24 -35.09 -32.46
N PRO A 827 43.30 -36.44 -32.49
CA PRO A 827 44.20 -37.19 -31.62
C PRO A 827 45.63 -36.67 -31.75
N THR A 828 46.35 -36.54 -30.64
CA THR A 828 47.69 -35.90 -30.59
C THR A 828 48.67 -36.48 -31.61
N THR A 829 48.64 -37.79 -31.84
CA THR A 829 49.47 -38.49 -32.84
C THR A 829 49.14 -38.07 -34.28
N LEU A 830 47.86 -37.92 -34.61
CA LEU A 830 47.41 -37.49 -35.93
C LEU A 830 47.63 -35.99 -36.12
N ARG A 831 47.38 -35.18 -35.09
CA ARG A 831 47.66 -33.74 -35.10
C ARG A 831 49.14 -33.48 -35.39
N GLN A 832 50.05 -34.14 -34.67
CA GLN A 832 51.49 -33.94 -34.88
C GLN A 832 51.97 -34.37 -36.27
N THR A 833 51.35 -35.40 -36.85
CA THR A 833 51.82 -35.99 -38.12
C THR A 833 51.22 -35.32 -39.35
N PHE A 834 49.93 -34.96 -39.30
CA PHE A 834 49.16 -34.56 -40.48
C PHE A 834 48.68 -33.10 -40.45
N TRP A 835 48.68 -32.44 -39.29
CA TRP A 835 48.23 -31.05 -39.17
C TRP A 835 49.22 -30.01 -39.71
N PRO A 836 50.54 -30.06 -39.39
CA PRO A 836 51.49 -29.05 -39.84
C PRO A 836 51.58 -28.90 -41.38
N PRO A 837 51.56 -29.98 -42.19
CA PRO A 837 51.52 -29.86 -43.64
C PRO A 837 50.25 -29.19 -44.17
N LEU A 838 49.10 -29.44 -43.53
CA LEU A 838 47.81 -28.86 -43.91
C LEU A 838 47.76 -27.37 -43.57
N GLU A 839 48.18 -27.01 -42.36
CA GLU A 839 48.25 -25.63 -41.87
C GLU A 839 49.22 -24.80 -42.73
N SER A 840 50.42 -25.33 -43.00
CA SER A 840 51.39 -24.65 -43.88
C SER A 840 50.88 -24.46 -45.31
N ALA A 841 50.08 -25.37 -45.85
CA ALA A 841 49.50 -25.24 -47.18
C ALA A 841 48.38 -24.21 -47.22
N LEU A 842 47.55 -24.14 -46.17
CA LEU A 842 46.48 -23.15 -46.03
C LEU A 842 47.02 -21.74 -45.81
N ASP A 843 48.04 -21.58 -44.97
CA ASP A 843 48.74 -20.31 -44.76
C ASP A 843 49.44 -19.81 -46.03
N GLY A 844 49.94 -20.76 -46.84
CA GLY A 844 50.51 -20.49 -48.16
C GLY A 844 49.49 -20.26 -49.27
N LEU A 845 48.18 -20.37 -48.98
CA LEU A 845 47.07 -20.36 -49.95
C LEU A 845 47.21 -21.40 -51.09
N ASP A 846 47.94 -22.49 -50.84
CA ASP A 846 48.10 -23.61 -51.77
C ASP A 846 46.98 -24.64 -51.51
N PHE A 847 45.81 -24.36 -52.09
CA PHE A 847 44.59 -25.15 -51.87
C PHE A 847 44.69 -26.59 -52.42
N ASP A 848 45.53 -26.83 -53.43
CA ASP A 848 45.77 -28.16 -53.98
C ASP A 848 46.60 -29.00 -53.00
N ALA A 849 47.69 -28.44 -52.44
CA ALA A 849 48.47 -29.09 -51.40
C ALA A 849 47.67 -29.28 -50.10
N ALA A 850 46.82 -28.31 -49.74
CA ALA A 850 45.93 -28.41 -48.59
C ALA A 850 44.88 -29.52 -48.77
N ALA A 851 44.33 -29.68 -49.98
CA ALA A 851 43.40 -30.77 -50.30
C ALA A 851 44.07 -32.15 -50.18
N GLU A 852 45.32 -32.30 -50.66
CA GLU A 852 46.07 -33.56 -50.51
C GLU A 852 46.39 -33.89 -49.05
N ALA A 853 46.85 -32.91 -48.27
CA ALA A 853 47.15 -33.08 -46.85
C ALA A 853 45.90 -33.45 -46.04
N LEU A 854 44.76 -32.80 -46.33
CA LEU A 854 43.47 -33.13 -45.72
C LEU A 854 42.97 -34.52 -46.12
N ALA A 855 43.17 -34.94 -47.37
CA ALA A 855 42.81 -36.28 -47.84
C ALA A 855 43.67 -37.40 -47.22
N ALA A 856 44.94 -37.12 -46.89
CA ALA A 856 45.79 -38.04 -46.13
C ALA A 856 45.29 -38.20 -44.69
N LEU A 857 44.94 -37.09 -44.03
CA LEU A 857 44.37 -37.09 -42.67
C LEU A 857 43.04 -37.86 -42.59
N ARG A 858 42.15 -37.70 -43.58
CA ARG A 858 40.85 -38.40 -43.64
C ARG A 858 40.98 -39.91 -43.86
N ARG A 859 41.97 -40.35 -44.66
CA ARG A 859 42.26 -41.78 -44.88
C ARG A 859 42.67 -42.48 -43.59
N GLU A 860 43.51 -41.83 -42.79
CA GLU A 860 43.99 -42.40 -41.53
C GLU A 860 42.91 -42.44 -40.43
N LEU A 861 41.91 -41.57 -40.54
CA LEU A 861 40.70 -41.56 -39.70
C LEU A 861 39.62 -42.57 -40.16
N GLY A 862 39.88 -43.37 -41.21
CA GLY A 862 39.01 -44.46 -41.65
C GLY A 862 37.89 -44.07 -42.63
N ALA A 863 37.98 -42.91 -43.30
CA ALA A 863 37.05 -42.51 -44.36
C ALA A 863 37.76 -42.52 -45.72
N GLY A 864 37.62 -43.64 -46.44
CA GLY A 864 37.85 -43.72 -47.89
C GLY A 864 36.64 -43.23 -48.66
#